data_AF-A0A3S3U5V9-F1
#
_entry.id   AF-A0A3S3U5V9-F1
#
_cell.length_a   1.000
_cell.length_b   1.000
_cell.length_c   1.000
_cell.angle_alpha   90.00
_cell.angle_beta   90.00
_cell.angle_gamma   90.00
#
_symmetry.space_group_name_H-M   'P 1'
#
loop_
_entity.id
_entity.type
_entity.pdbx_description
1 polymer ?
#
loop_
_entity_poly.entity_id
_entity_poly.type
_entity_poly.pdbx_seq_one_letter_code
_entity_poly.pdbx_strand_id
1 'polypeptide(L)'
;MKENYCKLLLVVSLLTTTQTSAEVIEFQHPFSSSGTSQCYQYDCNSNTINNHTGIDFSSGSLEDISSSSFGLITGAEDSNPEGTKEVLFNPTRCYNIGDRTYQDWGGFNYLYSKHLINNGKFVYLKYLHLEPNSIPDTLQINRYIVAEQFIGEEGASGCVTGEHLHFEIGKTQAPQLPRQTGIDNTYDPADFIFDHNFQIAIPVLSCAAYPNFSSNYAVYGTAGEKIYGSLNLTGTFQRSSIVVRDFFNRSQVAERGNLDDDHRFLGGTNADLYVDGIEGENTYLEDDYLFVAYVQDDDEHRFGYPVKFSFVQEGDIIVDNDQQNSGLYQFEGDKGLLVPGYFLTAGLHEGRSDDWARWKPGASGTYRLYVHIPEHGATATNAVFKIKADGQSPVYMDGINMPDHSGEWVQLKNGDLDVFDFTVEGYVGIALGSDPSSSNYHIDANHKVAFDAVKFEKVENSTSGILSFLPAILAGASDDTVPTVTSPATGRVWMDRNHGASRVATSMTDTEAYGSLYQWGRLTDGHEKRNSTTTTKLSPTDVPEDGNFIVNTSEPYDWRTSPNNNLWQGESGINNPCPTGFRLPTESELQAEVDTWSSQDIQGAFASPLKLVTAGARSDDEIIEEGFNGIYWTSTIASGGMPYSNAFIINDRGVFPSGLMLRSKGYSVRCIKDAPDLVPTVTSATGQVWMDRNLGASRVATNLTDEEAYGDLYQWGRLADGHEKRAQHDPTRQTTSALSTTDDPGHDDFITVSASPYDWRDGQNDSLWQGVGGINNPCPAGFRLPTADEWQAEINQYGSTGTVLFGSPLKLVAAGGRTYGDGTLFSTGSYGLYWSSLVDGASARFLTFGNDYAGLYNEYRSYGFSVRCIQD
;
A
#
# COMPACT_ATOMS: atom_id res chain seq x y z
N MET A 1 22.13 -41.15 19.84
CA MET A 1 23.44 -41.19 19.13
C MET A 1 23.20 -41.67 17.71
N LYS A 2 22.77 -40.75 16.85
CA LYS A 2 22.72 -40.81 15.39
C LYS A 2 22.84 -39.34 14.96
N GLU A 3 24.04 -38.80 15.10
CA GLU A 3 24.39 -37.46 14.62
C GLU A 3 25.71 -37.65 13.90
N ASN A 4 25.61 -37.87 12.60
CA ASN A 4 26.65 -37.72 11.58
C ASN A 4 25.89 -37.83 10.25
N TYR A 5 25.10 -36.80 9.96
CA TYR A 5 24.49 -36.58 8.65
C TYR A 5 25.29 -35.43 8.00
N CYS A 6 25.83 -35.64 6.80
CA CYS A 6 26.34 -34.53 5.99
C CYS A 6 25.15 -33.70 5.55
N LYS A 7 24.96 -32.52 6.16
CA LYS A 7 24.04 -31.51 5.64
C LYS A 7 24.54 -31.09 4.26
N LEU A 8 23.74 -31.28 3.22
CA LEU A 8 24.06 -30.75 1.89
C LEU A 8 23.75 -29.25 1.87
N LEU A 9 24.62 -28.44 2.48
CA LEU A 9 24.68 -27.01 2.20
C LEU A 9 25.39 -26.83 0.85
N LEU A 10 24.91 -25.93 0.00
CA LEU A 10 25.72 -25.43 -1.10
C LEU A 10 26.89 -24.62 -0.50
N VAL A 11 28.02 -25.27 -0.21
CA VAL A 11 29.19 -24.58 0.36
C VAL A 11 29.97 -23.92 -0.78
N VAL A 12 29.80 -22.62 -0.96
CA VAL A 12 30.59 -21.78 -1.87
C VAL A 12 31.36 -20.76 -1.05
N SER A 13 32.68 -20.95 -0.90
CA SER A 13 33.53 -19.96 -0.22
C SER A 13 33.88 -18.79 -1.17
N LEU A 14 33.77 -17.56 -0.66
CA LEU A 14 34.34 -16.36 -1.27
C LEU A 14 35.85 -16.32 -0.99
N LEU A 15 36.67 -16.64 -1.98
CA LEU A 15 38.05 -16.15 -2.02
C LEU A 15 38.08 -14.88 -2.87
N THR A 16 37.80 -13.73 -2.25
CA THR A 16 38.32 -12.46 -2.75
C THR A 16 39.58 -12.13 -1.96
N THR A 17 40.62 -11.76 -2.70
CA THR A 17 41.96 -11.51 -2.21
C THR A 17 42.00 -10.34 -1.23
N THR A 18 42.21 -10.61 0.07
CA THR A 18 43.23 -10.01 0.97
C THR A 18 42.82 -10.15 2.45
N GLN A 19 43.80 -10.47 3.29
CA GLN A 19 43.82 -10.57 4.76
C GLN A 19 43.53 -11.92 5.45
N THR A 20 44.66 -12.53 5.78
CA THR A 20 45.05 -13.41 6.89
C THR A 20 44.19 -13.40 8.17
N SER A 21 43.53 -14.53 8.47
CA SER A 21 43.84 -15.43 9.61
C SER A 21 42.72 -16.48 9.75
N ALA A 22 43.05 -17.74 9.46
CA ALA A 22 42.14 -18.87 9.66
C ALA A 22 42.10 -19.25 11.15
N GLU A 23 40.93 -19.17 11.77
CA GLU A 23 40.64 -19.91 13.00
C GLU A 23 40.08 -21.29 12.63
N VAL A 24 40.79 -22.31 13.10
CA VAL A 24 40.49 -23.73 13.00
C VAL A 24 39.47 -24.08 14.07
N ILE A 25 38.35 -24.71 13.70
CA ILE A 25 37.49 -25.41 14.66
C ILE A 25 37.56 -26.91 14.37
N GLU A 26 38.25 -27.60 15.28
CA GLU A 26 38.49 -29.03 15.33
C GLU A 26 37.35 -29.70 16.13
N PHE A 27 36.71 -30.75 15.62
CA PHE A 27 35.93 -31.68 16.47
C PHE A 27 36.13 -33.14 16.08
N GLN A 28 36.46 -33.93 17.11
CA GLN A 28 36.84 -35.34 17.09
C GLN A 28 35.62 -36.30 17.05
N HIS A 29 35.84 -37.45 16.41
CA HIS A 29 35.02 -38.68 16.36
C HIS A 29 34.57 -39.25 17.74
N PRO A 30 33.46 -40.03 17.80
CA PRO A 30 33.58 -41.51 17.69
C PRO A 30 32.44 -42.24 16.94
N PHE A 31 32.80 -43.36 16.32
CA PHE A 31 31.96 -44.35 15.60
C PHE A 31 31.01 -45.18 16.50
N SER A 32 29.89 -45.67 15.93
CA SER A 32 29.53 -47.12 15.98
C SER A 32 28.45 -47.52 14.95
N SER A 33 28.71 -48.65 14.28
CA SER A 33 27.98 -49.36 13.21
C SER A 33 26.57 -49.89 13.54
N SER A 34 25.69 -50.01 12.53
CA SER A 34 25.11 -51.27 12.03
C SER A 34 23.78 -51.06 11.29
N GLY A 35 23.63 -51.61 10.07
CA GLY A 35 22.33 -51.70 9.38
C GLY A 35 22.44 -52.11 7.92
N THR A 36 22.73 -53.38 7.66
CA THR A 36 22.66 -53.98 6.32
C THR A 36 21.21 -54.13 5.85
N SER A 37 20.86 -53.50 4.73
CA SER A 37 19.62 -53.77 3.97
C SER A 37 20.00 -54.35 2.62
N GLN A 38 19.67 -55.63 2.40
CA GLN A 38 19.86 -56.32 1.12
C GLN A 38 18.83 -55.80 0.10
N CYS A 39 19.29 -55.19 -1.00
CA CYS A 39 18.47 -55.02 -2.19
C CYS A 39 18.66 -56.21 -3.14
N TYR A 40 17.54 -56.81 -3.53
CA TYR A 40 17.48 -57.88 -4.52
C TYR A 40 17.97 -57.37 -5.87
N GLN A 41 19.00 -58.02 -6.38
CA GLN A 41 19.51 -57.91 -7.75
C GLN A 41 18.35 -58.19 -8.73
N TYR A 42 17.82 -57.14 -9.37
CA TYR A 42 16.94 -57.32 -10.54
C TYR A 42 17.81 -57.42 -11.78
N ASP A 43 17.66 -58.55 -12.46
CA ASP A 43 18.43 -59.06 -13.58
C ASP A 43 18.55 -58.08 -14.76
N CYS A 44 19.78 -57.65 -15.07
CA CYS A 44 20.15 -56.97 -16.31
C CYS A 44 20.95 -57.92 -17.23
N ASN A 45 20.46 -59.14 -17.46
CA ASN A 45 20.91 -60.00 -18.57
C ASN A 45 20.40 -59.55 -19.96
N SER A 46 20.09 -58.25 -20.16
CA SER A 46 19.99 -57.68 -21.51
C SER A 46 21.36 -57.11 -21.88
N ASN A 47 21.92 -57.55 -23.01
CA ASN A 47 23.11 -56.99 -23.67
C ASN A 47 22.86 -55.54 -24.15
N THR A 48 22.52 -54.64 -23.25
CA THR A 48 22.27 -53.22 -23.51
C THR A 48 23.24 -52.41 -22.68
N ILE A 49 24.15 -51.73 -23.38
CA ILE A 49 25.06 -50.73 -22.84
C ILE A 49 24.22 -49.63 -22.17
N ASN A 50 24.27 -49.52 -20.85
CA ASN A 50 23.71 -48.38 -20.13
C ASN A 50 24.85 -47.38 -19.92
N ASN A 51 24.78 -46.25 -20.61
CA ASN A 51 25.70 -45.13 -20.40
C ASN A 51 25.26 -44.36 -19.15
N HIS A 52 26.19 -44.03 -18.25
CA HIS A 52 25.90 -43.20 -17.08
C HIS A 52 25.71 -41.72 -17.47
N THR A 53 24.58 -41.11 -17.07
CA THR A 53 24.19 -39.74 -17.45
C THR A 53 24.28 -38.72 -16.31
N GLY A 54 25.29 -38.85 -15.44
CA GLY A 54 25.48 -37.91 -14.33
C GLY A 54 26.77 -38.18 -13.57
N ILE A 55 27.00 -37.38 -12.52
CA ILE A 55 28.09 -37.58 -11.56
C ILE A 55 27.46 -37.96 -10.22
N ASP A 56 27.97 -39.05 -9.63
CA ASP A 56 27.58 -39.47 -8.28
C ASP A 56 28.55 -38.92 -7.24
N PHE A 57 28.03 -38.36 -6.15
CA PHE A 57 28.81 -37.89 -5.01
C PHE A 57 28.51 -38.76 -3.78
N SER A 58 29.54 -39.35 -3.15
CA SER A 58 29.38 -40.16 -1.94
C SER A 58 30.08 -39.55 -0.73
N SER A 59 29.55 -39.83 0.46
CA SER A 59 30.09 -39.36 1.74
C SER A 59 31.28 -40.20 2.23
N GLY A 60 32.51 -39.76 1.92
CA GLY A 60 33.77 -40.35 2.40
C GLY A 60 34.78 -39.29 2.86
N SER A 61 35.62 -39.60 3.85
CA SER A 61 36.64 -38.68 4.38
C SER A 61 37.65 -38.29 3.32
N LEU A 62 37.92 -36.97 3.19
CA LEU A 62 39.01 -36.20 2.55
C LEU A 62 40.07 -36.92 1.69
N GLU A 63 39.76 -37.99 0.97
CA GLU A 63 40.68 -38.66 0.06
C GLU A 63 39.83 -39.51 -0.91
N ASP A 64 39.60 -38.96 -2.13
CA ASP A 64 38.93 -39.48 -3.35
C ASP A 64 37.42 -39.19 -3.63
N ILE A 65 37.12 -38.91 -4.91
CA ILE A 65 36.00 -38.12 -5.48
C ILE A 65 35.21 -38.95 -6.50
N SER A 66 33.89 -38.71 -6.58
CA SER A 66 32.88 -39.32 -7.47
C SER A 66 32.84 -40.85 -7.47
N SER A 67 31.74 -41.45 -7.02
CA SER A 67 31.59 -42.92 -7.14
C SER A 67 31.40 -43.36 -8.60
N SER A 68 31.11 -42.42 -9.50
CA SER A 68 31.12 -42.60 -10.95
C SER A 68 31.32 -41.25 -11.68
N SER A 69 32.10 -41.25 -12.75
CA SER A 69 32.26 -40.12 -13.69
C SER A 69 31.21 -40.14 -14.80
N PHE A 70 30.89 -38.95 -15.32
CA PHE A 70 30.00 -38.77 -16.47
C PHE A 70 30.49 -39.59 -17.68
N GLY A 71 29.58 -40.35 -18.31
CA GLY A 71 29.90 -41.13 -19.52
C GLY A 71 30.59 -42.49 -19.30
N LEU A 72 30.70 -42.98 -18.06
CA LEU A 72 31.20 -44.34 -17.80
C LEU A 72 30.21 -45.42 -18.30
N ILE A 73 30.76 -46.44 -18.98
CA ILE A 73 30.06 -47.66 -19.37
C ILE A 73 30.35 -48.71 -18.30
N THR A 74 29.36 -49.04 -17.46
CA THR A 74 29.58 -50.02 -16.39
C THR A 74 29.47 -51.44 -16.94
N GLY A 75 30.62 -52.03 -17.28
CA GLY A 75 30.88 -53.46 -17.07
C GLY A 75 31.57 -53.61 -15.73
N ALA A 76 31.12 -54.53 -14.88
CA ALA A 76 31.58 -54.71 -13.51
C ALA A 76 33.11 -54.65 -13.35
N GLU A 77 33.62 -53.83 -12.42
CA GLU A 77 34.76 -54.11 -11.51
C GLU A 77 35.01 -52.91 -10.56
N ASP A 78 35.24 -53.23 -9.28
CA ASP A 78 35.58 -52.33 -8.17
C ASP A 78 36.89 -51.55 -8.38
N SER A 79 37.05 -50.38 -7.75
CA SER A 79 38.19 -50.07 -6.86
C SER A 79 38.21 -48.62 -6.35
N ASN A 80 38.17 -48.47 -5.03
CA ASN A 80 38.66 -47.32 -4.26
C ASN A 80 40.20 -47.46 -4.15
N PRO A 81 41.05 -46.41 -4.27
CA PRO A 81 41.44 -45.66 -3.06
C PRO A 81 42.00 -44.21 -3.23
N GLU A 82 41.55 -43.34 -2.32
CA GLU A 82 42.30 -42.26 -1.61
C GLU A 82 43.05 -41.16 -2.41
N GLY A 83 42.49 -39.94 -2.43
CA GLY A 83 43.17 -38.69 -2.84
C GLY A 83 42.29 -37.43 -2.91
N THR A 84 42.41 -36.47 -1.97
CA THR A 84 41.55 -35.27 -1.96
C THR A 84 41.74 -34.36 -3.17
N LYS A 85 40.62 -33.94 -3.75
CA LYS A 85 40.50 -32.58 -4.30
C LYS A 85 39.04 -32.12 -4.22
N GLU A 86 38.81 -31.03 -3.50
CA GLU A 86 37.53 -30.33 -3.52
C GLU A 86 37.17 -30.02 -4.98
N VAL A 87 36.11 -30.64 -5.50
CA VAL A 87 35.43 -30.07 -6.67
C VAL A 87 34.59 -28.94 -6.11
N LEU A 88 35.22 -27.77 -6.00
CA LEU A 88 34.58 -26.50 -5.74
C LEU A 88 33.51 -26.29 -6.82
N PHE A 89 32.28 -26.66 -6.50
CA PHE A 89 31.09 -26.20 -7.20
C PHE A 89 31.05 -24.69 -7.00
N ASN A 90 31.33 -23.93 -8.04
CA ASN A 90 31.11 -22.50 -8.04
C ASN A 90 30.18 -22.11 -9.19
N PRO A 91 28.93 -22.65 -9.25
CA PRO A 91 27.91 -22.04 -10.07
C PRO A 91 27.56 -20.74 -9.37
N THR A 92 28.28 -19.69 -9.73
CA THR A 92 28.02 -18.36 -9.25
C THR A 92 26.56 -18.05 -9.58
N ARG A 93 25.71 -18.00 -8.53
CA ARG A 93 24.36 -17.44 -8.54
C ARG A 93 23.30 -18.25 -9.34
N CYS A 94 22.85 -19.39 -8.80
CA CYS A 94 21.69 -20.11 -9.34
C CYS A 94 20.33 -19.62 -8.81
N TYR A 95 19.58 -18.79 -9.54
CA TYR A 95 18.25 -18.30 -9.13
C TYR A 95 17.18 -18.75 -10.14
N ASN A 96 16.17 -19.59 -9.81
CA ASN A 96 15.22 -20.09 -10.83
C ASN A 96 13.92 -20.73 -10.35
N ILE A 97 13.02 -21.10 -11.27
CA ILE A 97 11.83 -21.94 -10.99
C ILE A 97 12.26 -23.38 -10.72
N GLY A 98 12.11 -23.84 -9.48
CA GLY A 98 12.06 -25.24 -9.10
C GLY A 98 10.67 -25.81 -9.36
N ASP A 99 10.60 -26.81 -10.23
CA ASP A 99 9.38 -27.58 -10.40
C ASP A 99 9.56 -28.89 -9.62
N ARG A 100 8.96 -28.96 -8.43
CA ARG A 100 8.85 -30.22 -7.67
C ARG A 100 7.92 -31.15 -8.46
N THR A 101 8.44 -32.22 -9.03
CA THR A 101 7.60 -33.37 -9.41
C THR A 101 7.87 -34.50 -8.43
N TYR A 102 7.02 -34.62 -7.41
CA TYR A 102 6.91 -35.89 -6.68
C TYR A 102 6.24 -36.88 -7.63
N GLN A 103 6.99 -37.85 -8.14
CA GLN A 103 6.38 -39.03 -8.73
C GLN A 103 7.09 -40.29 -8.29
N ASP A 104 6.43 -41.00 -7.38
CA ASP A 104 6.76 -42.31 -6.85
C ASP A 104 6.57 -43.39 -7.93
N TRP A 105 7.44 -43.37 -8.94
CA TRP A 105 7.58 -44.47 -9.89
C TRP A 105 8.95 -45.11 -9.70
N GLY A 106 9.01 -46.09 -8.79
CA GLY A 106 10.18 -46.93 -8.57
C GLY A 106 11.03 -46.60 -7.34
N GLY A 107 10.55 -45.76 -6.41
CA GLY A 107 11.17 -45.53 -5.10
C GLY A 107 12.30 -44.48 -5.05
N PHE A 108 12.45 -43.64 -6.07
CA PHE A 108 13.45 -42.55 -6.11
C PHE A 108 12.86 -41.24 -5.58
N ASN A 109 13.57 -40.53 -4.70
CA ASN A 109 13.30 -39.12 -4.42
C ASN A 109 14.27 -38.25 -5.19
N TYR A 110 13.74 -37.22 -5.83
CA TYR A 110 14.56 -36.29 -6.60
C TYR A 110 13.96 -34.89 -6.58
N LEU A 111 14.82 -33.90 -6.77
CA LEU A 111 14.48 -32.51 -7.06
C LEU A 111 14.91 -32.18 -8.48
N TYR A 112 14.11 -31.37 -9.16
CA TYR A 112 14.43 -30.85 -10.47
C TYR A 112 14.19 -29.34 -10.52
N SER A 113 15.00 -28.63 -11.29
CA SER A 113 14.85 -27.19 -11.49
C SER A 113 15.21 -26.79 -12.92
N LYS A 114 14.55 -25.73 -13.40
CA LYS A 114 14.63 -25.24 -14.77
C LYS A 114 15.25 -23.85 -14.78
N HIS A 115 16.31 -23.66 -15.56
CA HIS A 115 17.16 -22.48 -15.49
C HIS A 115 17.37 -21.82 -16.83
N LEU A 116 16.96 -20.55 -16.99
CA LEU A 116 17.36 -19.74 -18.14
C LEU A 116 18.80 -19.27 -17.94
N ILE A 117 19.69 -19.65 -18.84
CA ILE A 117 21.11 -19.26 -18.78
C ILE A 117 21.46 -18.20 -19.82
N ASN A 118 22.63 -17.59 -19.69
CA ASN A 118 23.10 -16.47 -20.51
C ASN A 118 23.09 -16.81 -22.00
N ASN A 119 23.29 -18.08 -22.38
CA ASN A 119 23.18 -18.47 -23.79
C ASN A 119 21.73 -18.54 -24.33
N GLY A 120 20.76 -18.03 -23.56
CA GLY A 120 19.35 -17.94 -23.87
C GLY A 120 18.59 -19.27 -23.87
N LYS A 121 19.23 -20.40 -23.54
CA LYS A 121 18.57 -21.71 -23.44
C LYS A 121 18.12 -22.02 -22.02
N PHE A 122 17.20 -22.98 -21.90
CA PHE A 122 16.96 -23.63 -20.63
C PHE A 122 17.96 -24.76 -20.39
N VAL A 123 18.42 -24.85 -19.15
CA VAL A 123 19.12 -26.03 -18.61
C VAL A 123 18.37 -26.54 -17.40
N TYR A 124 18.59 -27.82 -17.15
CA TYR A 124 17.74 -28.57 -16.25
C TYR A 124 18.59 -29.28 -15.22
N LEU A 125 18.55 -28.84 -13.97
CA LEU A 125 19.32 -29.45 -12.90
C LEU A 125 18.48 -30.50 -12.21
N LYS A 126 19.03 -31.70 -12.05
CA LYS A 126 18.39 -32.80 -11.33
C LYS A 126 19.27 -33.27 -10.18
N TYR A 127 18.64 -33.51 -9.04
CA TYR A 127 19.24 -34.03 -7.82
C TYR A 127 18.48 -35.30 -7.46
N LEU A 128 19.07 -36.48 -7.60
CA LEU A 128 18.41 -37.75 -7.35
C LEU A 128 18.95 -38.42 -6.09
N HIS A 129 18.22 -39.44 -5.65
CA HIS A 129 18.54 -40.27 -4.48
C HIS A 129 18.41 -39.54 -3.14
N LEU A 130 17.70 -38.40 -3.10
CA LEU A 130 17.51 -37.64 -1.85
C LEU A 130 16.83 -38.49 -0.76
N GLU A 131 17.10 -38.16 0.49
CA GLU A 131 16.44 -38.82 1.63
C GLU A 131 14.94 -38.42 1.67
N PRO A 132 13.97 -39.36 1.78
CA PRO A 132 12.55 -39.08 1.60
C PRO A 132 11.95 -37.94 2.42
N ASN A 133 12.49 -37.64 3.60
CA ASN A 133 11.96 -36.64 4.53
C ASN A 133 12.87 -35.41 4.70
N SER A 134 13.90 -35.29 3.86
CA SER A 134 14.91 -34.24 4.01
C SER A 134 14.62 -32.96 3.23
N ILE A 135 13.73 -33.04 2.23
CA ILE A 135 13.39 -31.91 1.35
C ILE A 135 12.52 -30.91 2.12
N PRO A 136 12.93 -29.64 2.27
CA PRO A 136 12.15 -28.63 2.99
C PRO A 136 10.77 -28.35 2.38
N ASP A 137 9.79 -28.07 3.24
CA ASP A 137 8.44 -27.63 2.82
C ASP A 137 8.45 -26.30 2.03
N THR A 138 9.53 -25.52 2.13
CA THR A 138 9.74 -24.30 1.34
C THR A 138 9.94 -24.57 -0.15
N LEU A 139 10.16 -25.83 -0.55
CA LEU A 139 10.36 -26.24 -1.94
C LEU A 139 9.12 -26.95 -2.48
N GLN A 140 8.17 -26.16 -3.02
CA GLN A 140 6.95 -26.66 -3.65
C GLN A 140 7.03 -26.64 -5.19
N ILE A 141 6.02 -27.26 -5.83
CA ILE A 141 5.89 -27.35 -7.30
C ILE A 141 5.74 -25.93 -7.87
N ASN A 142 6.38 -25.64 -9.02
CA ASN A 142 6.35 -24.32 -9.68
C ASN A 142 6.76 -23.11 -8.81
N ARG A 143 7.70 -23.29 -7.87
CA ARG A 143 8.19 -22.20 -7.01
C ARG A 143 9.61 -21.81 -7.36
N TYR A 144 9.94 -20.56 -7.14
CA TYR A 144 11.30 -20.09 -7.32
C TYR A 144 12.22 -20.58 -6.17
N ILE A 145 13.40 -21.05 -6.54
CA ILE A 145 14.53 -21.49 -5.71
C ILE A 145 15.65 -20.46 -5.91
N VAL A 146 16.30 -20.07 -4.81
CA VAL A 146 17.45 -19.16 -4.86
C VAL A 146 18.77 -19.92 -4.77
N ALA A 147 19.85 -19.24 -5.13
CA ALA A 147 21.17 -19.82 -5.03
C ALA A 147 21.44 -20.16 -3.57
N GLU A 148 22.12 -21.28 -3.32
CA GLU A 148 22.49 -21.71 -1.97
C GLU A 148 21.33 -22.09 -1.04
N GLN A 149 20.08 -22.10 -1.53
CA GLN A 149 18.94 -22.63 -0.79
C GLN A 149 19.16 -24.12 -0.49
N PHE A 150 18.87 -24.54 0.75
CA PHE A 150 18.88 -25.95 1.13
C PHE A 150 17.78 -26.72 0.39
N ILE A 151 18.15 -27.80 -0.29
CA ILE A 151 17.27 -28.55 -1.19
C ILE A 151 16.92 -29.98 -0.76
N GLY A 152 17.57 -30.47 0.29
CA GLY A 152 17.42 -31.84 0.78
C GLY A 152 18.76 -32.43 1.20
N GLU A 153 18.70 -33.56 1.88
CA GLU A 153 19.86 -34.36 2.25
C GLU A 153 20.07 -35.48 1.22
N GLU A 154 21.35 -35.82 1.03
CA GLU A 154 21.77 -37.03 0.35
C GLU A 154 21.11 -38.26 0.97
N GLY A 155 20.71 -39.23 0.15
CA GLY A 155 20.09 -40.47 0.63
C GLY A 155 20.38 -41.65 -0.28
N ALA A 156 19.57 -42.69 -0.12
CA ALA A 156 19.70 -43.95 -0.87
C ALA A 156 18.39 -44.35 -1.55
N SER A 157 17.57 -43.38 -1.96
CA SER A 157 16.27 -43.67 -2.57
C SER A 157 16.41 -44.20 -4.00
N GLY A 158 15.66 -45.25 -4.34
CA GLY A 158 15.66 -45.88 -5.66
C GLY A 158 16.74 -46.95 -5.84
N CYS A 159 17.18 -47.16 -7.09
CA CYS A 159 18.18 -48.18 -7.43
C CYS A 159 19.60 -47.67 -7.20
N VAL A 160 20.14 -47.85 -5.99
CA VAL A 160 21.47 -47.38 -5.61
C VAL A 160 22.33 -48.49 -4.99
N THR A 161 23.66 -48.33 -5.01
CA THR A 161 24.62 -49.22 -4.34
C THR A 161 24.94 -48.76 -2.89
N GLY A 162 24.57 -47.54 -2.54
CA GLY A 162 24.78 -46.90 -1.22
C GLY A 162 24.21 -45.48 -1.21
N GLU A 163 24.32 -44.79 -0.08
CA GLU A 163 24.00 -43.34 0.03
C GLU A 163 24.94 -42.55 -0.87
N HIS A 164 24.35 -41.79 -1.79
CA HIS A 164 25.05 -40.87 -2.70
C HIS A 164 24.04 -39.89 -3.30
N LEU A 165 24.53 -38.71 -3.71
CA LEU A 165 23.75 -37.75 -4.50
C LEU A 165 24.11 -37.95 -5.97
N HIS A 166 23.11 -38.22 -6.80
CA HIS A 166 23.30 -38.23 -8.25
C HIS A 166 22.85 -36.89 -8.83
N PHE A 167 23.76 -36.21 -9.53
CA PHE A 167 23.51 -34.90 -10.12
C PHE A 167 23.60 -34.94 -11.65
N GLU A 168 22.58 -34.41 -12.31
CA GLU A 168 22.54 -34.30 -13.77
C GLU A 168 22.22 -32.86 -14.23
N ILE A 169 22.77 -32.49 -15.39
CA ILE A 169 22.42 -31.26 -16.10
C ILE A 169 21.88 -31.63 -17.49
N GLY A 170 20.57 -31.46 -17.71
CA GLY A 170 19.90 -31.78 -18.96
C GLY A 170 19.87 -30.62 -19.98
N LYS A 171 19.95 -30.96 -21.27
CA LYS A 171 19.88 -30.04 -22.43
C LYS A 171 18.45 -29.80 -22.96
N THR A 172 17.50 -30.71 -22.76
CA THR A 172 16.11 -30.66 -23.28
C THR A 172 15.09 -31.22 -22.26
N GLN A 173 13.79 -30.95 -22.46
CA GLN A 173 12.60 -31.18 -21.59
C GLN A 173 12.70 -32.25 -20.47
N ALA A 174 12.03 -32.01 -19.32
CA ALA A 174 11.63 -33.06 -18.36
C ALA A 174 10.19 -33.57 -18.63
N PRO A 175 9.81 -34.81 -18.23
CA PRO A 175 10.55 -35.91 -17.60
C PRO A 175 10.71 -37.12 -18.57
N GLN A 176 11.92 -37.66 -18.70
CA GLN A 176 12.14 -39.04 -19.15
C GLN A 176 13.09 -39.71 -18.15
N LEU A 177 12.76 -40.95 -17.75
CA LEU A 177 13.48 -41.72 -16.73
C LEU A 177 14.98 -41.92 -17.08
N PRO A 178 15.86 -42.20 -16.10
CA PRO A 178 17.29 -42.45 -16.31
C PRO A 178 17.61 -43.55 -17.33
N ARG A 179 16.64 -44.42 -17.67
CA ARG A 179 16.80 -45.48 -18.67
C ARG A 179 16.72 -45.01 -20.13
N GLN A 180 16.35 -43.76 -20.42
CA GLN A 180 16.06 -43.31 -21.79
C GLN A 180 16.90 -42.14 -22.31
N THR A 181 17.76 -41.53 -21.50
CA THR A 181 18.62 -40.43 -21.95
C THR A 181 19.98 -40.97 -22.39
N GLY A 182 20.37 -40.69 -23.63
CA GLY A 182 21.77 -40.84 -24.06
C GLY A 182 22.62 -39.68 -23.53
N ILE A 183 23.94 -39.89 -23.39
CA ILE A 183 24.97 -38.88 -23.03
C ILE A 183 24.77 -37.56 -23.82
N ASP A 184 24.29 -37.67 -25.06
CA ASP A 184 24.07 -36.54 -25.97
C ASP A 184 23.09 -35.48 -25.44
N ASN A 185 22.16 -35.86 -24.54
CA ASN A 185 21.12 -34.98 -23.98
C ASN A 185 21.47 -34.35 -22.62
N THR A 186 22.67 -34.59 -22.12
CA THR A 186 23.16 -34.03 -20.85
C THR A 186 24.43 -33.21 -21.07
N TYR A 187 24.66 -32.18 -20.27
CA TYR A 187 25.96 -31.53 -20.15
C TYR A 187 26.82 -32.32 -19.16
N ASP A 188 28.14 -32.32 -19.38
CA ASP A 188 29.07 -32.70 -18.33
C ASP A 188 28.96 -31.65 -17.20
N PRO A 189 28.62 -32.04 -15.97
CA PRO A 189 28.53 -31.10 -14.86
C PRO A 189 29.83 -30.33 -14.61
N ALA A 190 31.00 -30.93 -14.87
CA ALA A 190 32.28 -30.26 -14.68
C ALA A 190 32.49 -29.13 -15.70
N ASP A 191 32.13 -29.34 -16.96
CA ASP A 191 32.25 -28.31 -18.02
C ASP A 191 31.28 -27.15 -17.77
N PHE A 192 30.08 -27.45 -17.27
CA PHE A 192 29.06 -26.45 -16.96
C PHE A 192 29.50 -25.48 -15.85
N ILE A 193 30.26 -25.94 -14.85
CA ILE A 193 30.69 -25.12 -13.70
C ILE A 193 31.69 -24.03 -14.10
N PHE A 194 32.54 -24.27 -15.11
CA PHE A 194 33.64 -23.35 -15.45
C PHE A 194 33.36 -22.45 -16.66
N ASP A 195 32.32 -22.73 -17.44
CA ASP A 195 31.97 -21.92 -18.61
C ASP A 195 30.96 -20.82 -18.24
N HIS A 196 31.38 -19.57 -18.42
CA HIS A 196 30.60 -18.36 -18.08
C HIS A 196 29.32 -18.23 -18.93
N ASN A 197 29.21 -18.96 -20.05
CA ASN A 197 27.98 -19.01 -20.86
C ASN A 197 26.83 -19.75 -20.15
N PHE A 198 27.10 -20.47 -19.06
CA PHE A 198 26.10 -21.19 -18.26
C PHE A 198 25.64 -20.44 -17.00
N GLN A 199 26.05 -19.18 -16.83
CA GLN A 199 25.50 -18.33 -15.78
C GLN A 199 24.01 -18.06 -16.00
N ILE A 200 23.28 -17.80 -14.91
CA ILE A 200 21.83 -17.64 -14.94
C ILE A 200 21.46 -16.24 -15.38
N ALA A 201 20.47 -16.13 -16.26
CA ALA A 201 19.97 -14.85 -16.75
C ALA A 201 19.08 -14.18 -15.68
N ILE A 202 19.62 -13.13 -15.06
CA ILE A 202 18.95 -12.30 -14.05
C ILE A 202 19.03 -10.84 -14.50
N PRO A 203 17.94 -10.06 -14.44
CA PRO A 203 17.99 -8.63 -14.73
C PRO A 203 18.79 -7.88 -13.67
N VAL A 204 19.65 -6.96 -14.13
CA VAL A 204 20.32 -5.97 -13.28
C VAL A 204 19.64 -4.64 -13.46
N LEU A 205 19.22 -4.00 -12.38
CA LEU A 205 18.54 -2.70 -12.39
C LEU A 205 19.39 -1.65 -11.69
N SER A 206 19.36 -0.40 -12.14
CA SER A 206 20.15 0.69 -11.56
C SER A 206 19.58 2.06 -11.82
N CYS A 207 19.74 2.97 -10.87
CA CYS A 207 19.47 4.39 -11.08
C CYS A 207 20.60 5.10 -11.86
N ALA A 208 21.74 4.44 -12.06
CA ALA A 208 22.84 4.95 -12.86
C ALA A 208 22.86 4.31 -14.26
N ALA A 209 23.22 5.11 -15.26
CA ALA A 209 23.47 4.60 -16.60
C ALA A 209 24.58 3.54 -16.57
N TYR A 210 24.44 2.48 -17.38
CA TYR A 210 25.35 1.33 -17.47
C TYR A 210 25.37 0.40 -16.23
N PRO A 211 24.21 -0.22 -15.87
CA PRO A 211 24.12 -1.21 -14.80
C PRO A 211 25.03 -2.42 -15.06
N ASN A 212 25.74 -2.87 -14.02
CA ASN A 212 26.50 -4.12 -14.04
C ASN A 212 26.41 -4.84 -12.68
N PHE A 213 26.58 -6.16 -12.71
CA PHE A 213 26.46 -7.03 -11.53
C PHE A 213 27.49 -6.76 -10.42
N SER A 214 28.62 -6.10 -10.71
CA SER A 214 29.73 -5.98 -9.77
C SER A 214 29.78 -4.66 -9.00
N SER A 215 29.05 -3.63 -9.44
CA SER A 215 29.19 -2.30 -8.83
C SER A 215 27.98 -1.37 -8.88
N ASN A 216 27.01 -1.62 -9.75
CA ASN A 216 26.03 -0.61 -10.13
C ASN A 216 24.59 -1.11 -10.11
N TYR A 217 24.18 -2.01 -9.21
CA TYR A 217 22.76 -2.36 -9.09
C TYR A 217 22.06 -1.68 -7.92
N ALA A 218 20.79 -1.36 -8.12
CA ALA A 218 19.88 -0.84 -7.12
C ALA A 218 18.91 -1.94 -6.67
N VAL A 219 18.35 -1.77 -5.47
CA VAL A 219 17.30 -2.65 -4.92
C VAL A 219 15.92 -1.97 -4.87
N TYR A 220 15.88 -0.67 -5.17
CA TYR A 220 14.68 0.16 -5.32
C TYR A 220 14.99 1.36 -6.23
N GLY A 221 13.95 2.06 -6.70
CA GLY A 221 14.05 3.28 -7.50
C GLY A 221 13.12 4.38 -6.97
N THR A 222 13.23 5.58 -7.52
CA THR A 222 12.32 6.70 -7.19
C THR A 222 11.24 6.81 -8.26
N ALA A 223 9.98 6.97 -7.84
CA ALA A 223 8.86 7.12 -8.76
C ALA A 223 9.07 8.33 -9.69
N GLY A 224 8.77 8.14 -10.98
CA GLY A 224 9.00 9.15 -12.02
C GLY A 224 10.45 9.32 -12.48
N GLU A 225 11.42 8.73 -11.77
CA GLU A 225 12.83 8.79 -12.16
C GLU A 225 13.21 7.65 -13.11
N LYS A 226 14.28 7.88 -13.88
CA LYS A 226 14.78 6.88 -14.83
C LYS A 226 15.42 5.71 -14.10
N ILE A 227 15.06 4.51 -14.51
CA ILE A 227 15.78 3.28 -14.17
C ILE A 227 16.41 2.66 -15.42
N TYR A 228 17.62 2.13 -15.25
CA TYR A 228 18.40 1.46 -16.27
C TYR A 228 18.44 -0.04 -15.99
N GLY A 229 18.27 -0.86 -17.04
CA GLY A 229 18.36 -2.31 -16.97
C GLY A 229 19.55 -2.86 -17.76
N SER A 230 20.10 -4.02 -17.38
CA SER A 230 20.97 -4.83 -18.23
C SER A 230 20.75 -6.34 -18.06
N LEU A 231 21.04 -7.10 -19.14
CA LEU A 231 21.02 -8.56 -19.19
C LEU A 231 22.27 -9.08 -19.90
N ASN A 232 23.03 -9.96 -19.27
CA ASN A 232 24.17 -10.61 -19.88
C ASN A 232 23.70 -11.84 -20.67
N LEU A 233 23.42 -11.70 -21.97
CA LEU A 233 22.99 -12.79 -22.85
C LEU A 233 24.00 -13.00 -23.99
N THR A 234 24.13 -14.23 -24.49
CA THR A 234 25.01 -14.58 -25.60
C THR A 234 24.33 -15.54 -26.57
N GLY A 235 24.11 -15.13 -27.81
CA GLY A 235 23.50 -16.02 -28.81
C GLY A 235 22.61 -15.29 -29.81
N THR A 236 21.83 -16.06 -30.56
CA THR A 236 20.92 -15.55 -31.60
C THR A 236 19.51 -16.01 -31.26
N PHE A 237 18.59 -15.06 -31.06
CA PHE A 237 17.20 -15.34 -30.68
C PHE A 237 16.27 -14.35 -31.39
N GLN A 238 15.03 -14.78 -31.64
CA GLN A 238 14.02 -13.93 -32.27
C GLN A 238 13.74 -12.66 -31.46
N ARG A 239 13.74 -12.77 -30.12
CA ARG A 239 13.63 -11.62 -29.19
C ARG A 239 14.40 -11.89 -27.89
N SER A 240 14.93 -10.83 -27.30
CA SER A 240 15.38 -10.81 -25.90
C SER A 240 15.03 -9.46 -25.26
N SER A 241 14.71 -9.46 -23.96
CA SER A 241 14.21 -8.27 -23.25
C SER A 241 14.22 -8.48 -21.73
N ILE A 242 14.07 -7.39 -20.97
CA ILE A 242 13.53 -7.42 -19.61
C ILE A 242 12.03 -7.11 -19.68
N VAL A 243 11.22 -8.01 -19.15
CA VAL A 243 9.77 -7.87 -19.05
C VAL A 243 9.43 -7.34 -17.65
N VAL A 244 8.46 -6.43 -17.56
CA VAL A 244 7.96 -5.93 -16.28
C VAL A 244 6.50 -6.28 -16.12
N ARG A 245 6.17 -6.79 -14.94
CA ARG A 245 4.80 -7.08 -14.55
C ARG A 245 4.43 -6.25 -13.33
N ASP A 246 3.25 -5.67 -13.43
CA ASP A 246 2.46 -5.20 -12.31
C ASP A 246 2.02 -6.40 -11.46
N PHE A 247 1.92 -6.16 -10.16
CA PHE A 247 2.02 -7.14 -9.09
C PHE A 247 1.17 -8.42 -9.19
N PHE A 248 1.85 -9.54 -8.93
CA PHE A 248 1.34 -10.75 -8.29
C PHE A 248 2.55 -11.52 -7.73
N ASN A 249 2.36 -12.38 -6.73
CA ASN A 249 3.39 -13.20 -6.07
C ASN A 249 4.37 -13.83 -7.09
N ARG A 250 5.67 -13.99 -6.74
CA ARG A 250 6.71 -14.49 -7.67
C ARG A 250 6.26 -15.73 -8.44
N SER A 251 5.51 -16.63 -7.80
CA SER A 251 4.96 -17.87 -8.40
C SER A 251 4.01 -17.69 -9.60
N GLN A 252 3.43 -16.51 -9.81
CA GLN A 252 2.41 -16.27 -10.84
C GLN A 252 2.99 -15.76 -12.17
N VAL A 253 4.30 -15.50 -12.22
CA VAL A 253 5.00 -15.05 -13.43
C VAL A 253 5.02 -16.13 -14.53
N ALA A 254 5.05 -17.41 -14.13
CA ALA A 254 5.25 -18.53 -15.05
C ALA A 254 4.00 -18.91 -15.90
N GLU A 255 2.80 -18.45 -15.54
CA GLU A 255 1.54 -18.95 -16.12
C GLU A 255 0.94 -18.10 -17.27
N ARG A 256 1.63 -17.06 -17.79
CA ARG A 256 1.06 -16.21 -18.85
C ARG A 256 1.90 -16.21 -20.13
N GLY A 257 1.67 -17.23 -20.97
CA GLY A 257 2.24 -17.39 -22.31
C GLY A 257 1.79 -16.37 -23.37
N ASN A 258 1.32 -15.18 -22.98
CA ASN A 258 1.11 -14.06 -23.90
C ASN A 258 1.52 -12.75 -23.18
N LEU A 259 2.64 -12.16 -23.60
CA LEU A 259 3.06 -10.84 -23.17
C LEU A 259 2.61 -9.84 -24.24
N ASP A 260 1.61 -9.01 -23.94
CA ASP A 260 1.33 -7.81 -24.75
C ASP A 260 2.54 -6.85 -24.67
N ASP A 261 2.75 -6.05 -25.71
CA ASP A 261 3.92 -5.17 -25.84
C ASP A 261 3.97 -4.08 -24.74
N ASP A 262 2.83 -3.76 -24.12
CA ASP A 262 2.68 -2.78 -23.04
C ASP A 262 3.37 -3.17 -21.71
N HIS A 263 3.79 -4.44 -21.55
CA HIS A 263 4.43 -4.95 -20.34
C HIS A 263 5.93 -5.22 -20.51
N ARG A 264 6.57 -4.58 -21.48
CA ARG A 264 8.01 -4.73 -21.73
C ARG A 264 8.74 -3.52 -21.20
N PHE A 265 9.62 -3.74 -20.22
CA PHE A 265 10.58 -2.72 -19.81
C PHE A 265 11.52 -2.40 -20.98
N LEU A 266 11.91 -3.39 -21.79
CA LEU A 266 12.79 -3.15 -22.94
C LEU A 266 12.25 -3.72 -24.25
N GLY A 267 11.99 -2.86 -25.24
CA GLY A 267 11.52 -3.26 -26.57
C GLY A 267 12.60 -4.05 -27.33
N GLY A 268 12.37 -5.33 -27.58
CA GLY A 268 13.23 -6.14 -28.44
C GLY A 268 13.14 -5.69 -29.90
N THR A 269 14.29 -5.54 -30.58
CA THR A 269 14.30 -5.43 -32.04
C THR A 269 13.84 -6.76 -32.64
N ASN A 270 12.98 -6.73 -33.67
CA ASN A 270 12.61 -7.91 -34.48
C ASN A 270 13.78 -8.42 -35.35
N ALA A 271 15.02 -8.38 -34.84
CA ALA A 271 16.23 -8.76 -35.59
C ALA A 271 17.21 -9.51 -34.69
N ASP A 272 17.62 -10.68 -35.19
CA ASP A 272 18.67 -11.55 -34.69
C ASP A 272 20.01 -10.80 -34.58
N LEU A 273 20.41 -10.44 -33.37
CA LEU A 273 21.73 -9.89 -33.08
C LEU A 273 22.31 -10.60 -31.86
N TYR A 274 23.63 -10.80 -31.86
CA TYR A 274 24.37 -11.17 -30.67
C TYR A 274 24.32 -10.00 -29.70
N VAL A 275 23.59 -10.13 -28.59
CA VAL A 275 23.34 -9.04 -27.62
C VAL A 275 23.99 -9.35 -26.28
N ASP A 276 25.22 -8.89 -26.09
CA ASP A 276 25.87 -8.82 -24.77
C ASP A 276 25.40 -7.54 -24.04
N GLY A 277 24.30 -7.63 -23.27
CA GLY A 277 23.69 -6.48 -22.58
C GLY A 277 22.47 -5.88 -23.29
N ILE A 278 21.29 -5.88 -22.65
CA ILE A 278 20.15 -5.05 -23.08
C ILE A 278 20.00 -3.83 -22.17
N GLU A 279 20.44 -2.65 -22.62
CA GLU A 279 20.30 -1.39 -21.89
C GLU A 279 18.90 -0.78 -22.00
N GLY A 280 18.50 0.04 -21.03
CA GLY A 280 17.14 0.54 -20.89
C GLY A 280 16.92 1.87 -20.22
N GLU A 281 15.82 2.56 -20.56
CA GLU A 281 15.36 3.80 -19.92
C GLU A 281 13.83 3.83 -19.83
N ASN A 282 13.25 3.74 -18.63
CA ASN A 282 11.82 4.03 -18.39
C ASN A 282 11.61 4.68 -17.03
N THR A 283 10.43 5.29 -16.85
CA THR A 283 9.93 5.85 -15.59
C THR A 283 8.76 5.03 -15.08
N TYR A 284 8.66 4.85 -13.77
CA TYR A 284 7.64 4.02 -13.13
C TYR A 284 6.87 4.80 -12.08
N LEU A 285 5.61 4.42 -11.87
CA LEU A 285 4.81 4.94 -10.75
C LEU A 285 5.25 4.26 -9.45
N GLU A 286 4.84 4.83 -8.33
CA GLU A 286 5.05 4.24 -7.01
C GLU A 286 4.27 2.92 -6.88
N ASP A 287 4.98 1.79 -6.90
CA ASP A 287 4.46 0.43 -6.69
C ASP A 287 5.64 -0.56 -6.61
N ASP A 288 5.39 -1.84 -6.32
CA ASP A 288 6.38 -2.90 -6.58
C ASP A 288 6.14 -3.62 -7.91
N TYR A 289 7.24 -3.93 -8.58
CA TYR A 289 7.24 -4.53 -9.90
C TYR A 289 8.13 -5.75 -9.92
N LEU A 290 7.79 -6.72 -10.76
CA LEU A 290 8.68 -7.84 -11.08
C LEU A 290 9.37 -7.60 -12.41
N PHE A 291 10.70 -7.53 -12.38
CA PHE A 291 11.54 -7.46 -13.58
C PHE A 291 12.07 -8.85 -13.90
N VAL A 292 11.89 -9.32 -15.14
CA VAL A 292 12.19 -10.71 -15.51
C VAL A 292 12.98 -10.75 -16.81
N ALA A 293 14.07 -11.52 -16.84
CA ALA A 293 14.77 -11.80 -18.09
C ALA A 293 13.86 -12.61 -19.03
N TYR A 294 13.77 -12.22 -20.30
CA TYR A 294 12.92 -12.87 -21.31
C TYR A 294 13.69 -13.13 -22.61
N VAL A 295 13.53 -14.34 -23.14
CA VAL A 295 14.04 -14.76 -24.45
C VAL A 295 12.92 -15.45 -25.22
N GLN A 296 12.74 -15.07 -26.49
CA GLN A 296 11.91 -15.78 -27.44
C GLN A 296 12.80 -16.45 -28.49
N ASP A 297 12.63 -17.75 -28.65
CA ASP A 297 13.32 -18.56 -29.64
C ASP A 297 12.28 -19.50 -30.26
N ASP A 298 11.98 -19.29 -31.54
CA ASP A 298 10.81 -19.87 -32.20
C ASP A 298 9.49 -19.64 -31.42
N ASP A 299 8.70 -20.69 -31.21
CA ASP A 299 7.45 -20.63 -30.43
C ASP A 299 7.69 -20.76 -28.91
N GLU A 300 8.95 -20.85 -28.46
CA GLU A 300 9.29 -21.03 -27.05
C GLU A 300 9.56 -19.68 -26.35
N HIS A 301 8.74 -19.38 -25.35
CA HIS A 301 8.89 -18.23 -24.47
C HIS A 301 9.64 -18.65 -23.19
N ARG A 302 10.80 -18.04 -22.95
CA ARG A 302 11.70 -18.42 -21.85
C ARG A 302 11.86 -17.26 -20.87
N PHE A 303 11.66 -17.53 -19.58
CA PHE A 303 11.73 -16.57 -18.49
C PHE A 303 12.82 -16.96 -17.49
N GLY A 304 13.59 -15.98 -17.02
CA GLY A 304 14.56 -16.13 -15.94
C GLY A 304 13.97 -15.90 -14.55
N TYR A 305 14.83 -15.64 -13.58
CA TYR A 305 14.40 -15.28 -12.22
C TYR A 305 13.82 -13.86 -12.19
N PRO A 306 12.61 -13.65 -11.63
CA PRO A 306 12.06 -12.33 -11.42
C PRO A 306 12.81 -11.63 -10.29
N VAL A 307 13.09 -10.34 -10.41
CA VAL A 307 13.62 -9.50 -9.33
C VAL A 307 12.51 -8.55 -8.92
N LYS A 308 12.12 -8.55 -7.64
CA LYS A 308 11.14 -7.58 -7.13
C LYS A 308 11.85 -6.29 -6.78
N PHE A 309 11.23 -5.19 -7.19
CA PHE A 309 11.84 -3.87 -7.14
C PHE A 309 10.73 -2.84 -6.95
N SER A 310 10.83 -2.03 -5.90
CA SER A 310 9.85 -0.97 -5.61
C SER A 310 10.31 0.36 -6.16
N PHE A 311 9.36 1.13 -6.68
CA PHE A 311 9.53 2.56 -6.88
C PHE A 311 8.86 3.27 -5.72
N VAL A 312 9.63 4.09 -5.01
CA VAL A 312 9.22 4.79 -3.80
C VAL A 312 9.26 6.30 -4.00
N GLN A 313 8.69 7.07 -3.07
CA GLN A 313 8.68 8.53 -3.16
C GLN A 313 10.08 9.13 -2.98
N GLU A 314 10.22 10.40 -3.35
CA GLU A 314 11.47 11.12 -3.14
C GLU A 314 11.82 11.20 -1.65
N GLY A 315 12.95 10.62 -1.27
CA GLY A 315 13.46 10.61 0.10
C GLY A 315 13.12 9.36 0.90
N ASP A 316 12.30 8.46 0.36
CA ASP A 316 12.14 7.10 0.87
C ASP A 316 13.38 6.26 0.56
N ILE A 317 13.67 5.30 1.43
CA ILE A 317 14.86 4.46 1.34
C ILE A 317 14.47 3.01 1.60
N ILE A 318 14.90 2.09 0.73
CA ILE A 318 14.83 0.66 1.02
C ILE A 318 16.25 0.14 1.20
N VAL A 319 16.46 -0.62 2.28
CA VAL A 319 17.70 -1.31 2.58
C VAL A 319 17.40 -2.81 2.55
N ASP A 320 18.09 -3.57 1.72
CA ASP A 320 17.86 -5.00 1.50
C ASP A 320 19.14 -5.81 1.81
N ASN A 321 19.00 -7.06 2.21
CA ASN A 321 20.14 -7.91 2.59
C ASN A 321 21.05 -8.31 1.41
N ASP A 322 20.56 -8.21 0.17
CA ASP A 322 21.32 -8.48 -1.05
C ASP A 322 21.87 -7.21 -1.71
N GLN A 323 21.67 -6.04 -1.13
CA GLN A 323 22.19 -4.80 -1.71
C GLN A 323 23.73 -4.75 -1.68
N GLN A 324 24.32 -4.03 -2.64
CA GLN A 324 25.73 -3.66 -2.55
C GLN A 324 25.91 -2.50 -1.57
N ASN A 325 26.58 -2.77 -0.45
CA ASN A 325 26.96 -1.75 0.52
C ASN A 325 28.08 -0.85 -0.04
N SER A 326 27.72 0.17 -0.82
CA SER A 326 28.66 1.14 -1.42
C SER A 326 28.47 2.59 -0.92
N GLY A 327 27.66 2.80 0.13
CA GLY A 327 27.34 4.12 0.70
C GLY A 327 27.02 4.09 2.21
N LEU A 328 26.35 5.13 2.72
CA LEU A 328 25.95 5.25 4.14
C LEU A 328 24.72 4.39 4.50
N TYR A 329 23.90 4.02 3.51
CA TYR A 329 22.79 3.07 3.71
C TYR A 329 23.30 1.65 3.51
N GLN A 330 23.13 0.79 4.52
CA GLN A 330 23.77 -0.52 4.53
C GLN A 330 23.00 -1.55 5.34
N PHE A 331 23.07 -2.80 4.86
CA PHE A 331 22.72 -3.98 5.63
C PHE A 331 23.98 -4.57 6.28
N GLU A 332 23.90 -4.90 7.58
CA GLU A 332 24.92 -5.64 8.32
C GLU A 332 24.24 -6.75 9.10
N GLY A 333 24.57 -8.00 8.86
CA GLY A 333 24.00 -9.11 9.62
C GLY A 333 24.58 -10.46 9.24
N ASP A 334 24.20 -11.47 10.00
CA ASP A 334 24.55 -12.85 9.74
C ASP A 334 23.80 -13.40 8.52
N LYS A 335 24.38 -14.40 7.85
CA LYS A 335 23.73 -15.08 6.74
C LYS A 335 22.89 -16.24 7.25
N GLY A 336 21.60 -16.24 6.90
CA GLY A 336 20.68 -17.31 7.22
C GLY A 336 20.57 -18.35 6.10
N LEU A 337 19.66 -19.31 6.29
CA LEU A 337 19.24 -20.21 5.23
C LEU A 337 18.48 -19.41 4.16
N LEU A 338 18.97 -19.39 2.92
CA LEU A 338 18.40 -18.55 1.88
C LEU A 338 17.07 -19.07 1.33
N VAL A 339 16.12 -18.16 1.17
CA VAL A 339 14.84 -18.34 0.47
C VAL A 339 14.58 -17.14 -0.44
N PRO A 340 13.62 -17.19 -1.39
CA PRO A 340 13.20 -15.98 -2.12
C PRO A 340 12.79 -14.85 -1.17
N GLY A 341 13.43 -13.68 -1.32
CA GLY A 341 13.19 -12.49 -0.48
C GLY A 341 12.53 -11.34 -1.23
N TYR A 342 12.62 -10.13 -0.66
CA TYR A 342 12.19 -8.89 -1.29
C TYR A 342 12.93 -8.72 -2.61
N PHE A 343 14.20 -8.32 -2.64
CA PHE A 343 14.89 -8.06 -3.91
C PHE A 343 15.29 -9.37 -4.60
N LEU A 344 16.09 -10.20 -3.92
CA LEU A 344 16.59 -11.48 -4.42
C LEU A 344 16.36 -12.62 -3.43
N THR A 345 16.93 -12.53 -2.24
CA THR A 345 16.94 -13.57 -1.21
C THR A 345 16.61 -12.98 0.16
N ALA A 346 16.11 -13.81 1.07
CA ALA A 346 16.02 -13.51 2.48
C ALA A 346 16.77 -14.60 3.26
N GLY A 347 17.37 -14.24 4.39
CA GLY A 347 18.00 -15.19 5.31
C GLY A 347 17.01 -15.67 6.38
N LEU A 348 16.83 -16.98 6.51
CA LEU A 348 16.08 -17.58 7.61
C LEU A 348 17.03 -18.02 8.73
N HIS A 349 16.75 -17.52 9.93
CA HIS A 349 17.56 -17.73 11.13
C HIS A 349 16.77 -18.50 12.18
N GLU A 350 17.44 -19.40 12.90
CA GLU A 350 16.83 -20.15 14.00
C GLU A 350 16.55 -19.23 15.20
N GLY A 351 15.40 -19.40 15.86
CA GLY A 351 15.14 -18.76 17.14
C GLY A 351 16.18 -19.15 18.20
N ARG A 352 16.35 -18.32 19.23
CA ARG A 352 17.40 -18.50 20.27
C ARG A 352 18.82 -18.73 19.72
N SER A 353 19.11 -18.30 18.49
CA SER A 353 20.48 -18.18 18.01
C SER A 353 21.09 -16.86 18.48
N ASP A 354 22.40 -16.68 18.30
CA ASP A 354 23.07 -15.39 18.51
C ASP A 354 23.10 -14.53 17.24
N ASP A 355 22.30 -14.90 16.23
CA ASP A 355 22.25 -14.19 14.96
C ASP A 355 21.63 -12.80 15.12
N TRP A 356 22.11 -11.86 14.31
CA TRP A 356 21.68 -10.48 14.34
C TRP A 356 21.72 -9.83 12.95
N ALA A 357 20.95 -8.75 12.79
CA ALA A 357 20.99 -7.90 11.61
C ALA A 357 20.66 -6.43 11.93
N ARG A 358 21.12 -5.54 11.05
CA ARG A 358 20.89 -4.08 11.08
C ARG A 358 20.72 -3.53 9.67
N TRP A 359 19.71 -2.70 9.51
CA TRP A 359 19.44 -1.91 8.30
C TRP A 359 19.60 -0.44 8.65
N LYS A 360 20.53 0.23 7.98
CA LYS A 360 20.83 1.66 8.20
C LYS A 360 20.33 2.46 7.01
N PRO A 361 19.50 3.51 7.20
CA PRO A 361 19.06 4.36 6.11
C PRO A 361 20.16 5.29 5.60
N GLY A 362 21.25 5.49 6.35
CA GLY A 362 22.37 6.35 5.93
C GLY A 362 22.03 7.82 5.74
N ALA A 363 20.81 8.23 6.05
CA ALA A 363 20.28 9.58 5.90
C ALA A 363 19.57 9.99 7.19
N SER A 364 19.63 11.28 7.52
CA SER A 364 18.85 11.83 8.62
C SER A 364 17.45 12.19 8.13
N GLY A 365 16.45 11.91 8.94
CA GLY A 365 15.06 12.15 8.57
C GLY A 365 14.11 11.53 9.58
N THR A 366 12.84 11.85 9.42
CA THR A 366 11.75 11.26 10.20
C THR A 366 11.08 10.21 9.31
N TYR A 367 10.95 8.99 9.80
CA TYR A 367 10.52 7.85 8.98
C TYR A 367 9.45 7.01 9.67
N ARG A 368 8.47 6.53 8.89
CA ARG A 368 7.75 5.30 9.18
C ARG A 368 8.56 4.11 8.67
N LEU A 369 8.53 3.01 9.40
CA LEU A 369 9.39 1.87 9.13
C LEU A 369 8.59 0.63 8.81
N TYR A 370 9.02 -0.12 7.80
CA TYR A 370 8.41 -1.38 7.43
C TYR A 370 9.49 -2.45 7.24
N VAL A 371 9.21 -3.69 7.62
CA VAL A 371 10.05 -4.86 7.34
C VAL A 371 9.35 -5.75 6.31
N HIS A 372 10.07 -6.26 5.33
CA HIS A 372 9.51 -7.22 4.38
C HIS A 372 9.60 -8.63 4.98
N ILE A 373 8.51 -9.39 4.88
CA ILE A 373 8.51 -10.81 5.26
C ILE A 373 8.53 -11.64 3.97
N PRO A 374 9.48 -12.57 3.79
CA PRO A 374 9.53 -13.38 2.58
C PRO A 374 8.27 -14.24 2.45
N GLU A 375 7.93 -14.60 1.21
CA GLU A 375 6.71 -15.36 0.91
C GLU A 375 6.65 -16.70 1.65
N HIS A 376 7.79 -17.27 2.01
CA HIS A 376 7.89 -18.61 2.60
C HIS A 376 9.00 -18.72 3.64
N GLY A 377 8.80 -19.64 4.59
CA GLY A 377 9.83 -20.16 5.48
C GLY A 377 10.01 -19.42 6.82
N ALA A 378 9.50 -18.20 6.97
CA ALA A 378 9.40 -17.54 8.27
C ALA A 378 8.29 -18.18 9.12
N THR A 379 8.61 -18.62 10.34
CA THR A 379 7.65 -19.33 11.22
C THR A 379 7.56 -18.74 12.63
N ALA A 380 8.37 -17.73 12.95
CA ALA A 380 8.31 -17.05 14.23
C ALA A 380 7.04 -16.22 14.37
N THR A 381 6.29 -16.44 15.46
CA THR A 381 4.99 -15.82 15.70
C THR A 381 5.05 -14.52 16.51
N ASN A 382 6.24 -14.12 16.97
CA ASN A 382 6.42 -12.94 17.82
C ASN A 382 7.85 -12.37 17.69
N ALA A 383 8.29 -12.06 16.47
CA ALA A 383 9.60 -11.50 16.22
C ALA A 383 9.66 -10.00 16.54
N VAL A 384 10.56 -9.60 17.44
CA VAL A 384 10.69 -8.22 17.93
C VAL A 384 11.89 -7.54 17.30
N PHE A 385 11.62 -6.45 16.57
CA PHE A 385 12.65 -5.54 16.07
C PHE A 385 12.95 -4.44 17.08
N LYS A 386 14.15 -3.87 17.00
CA LYS A 386 14.56 -2.68 17.76
C LYS A 386 14.93 -1.56 16.83
N ILE A 387 14.59 -0.34 17.24
CA ILE A 387 14.96 0.88 16.54
C ILE A 387 15.95 1.62 17.42
N LYS A 388 17.11 1.93 16.86
CA LYS A 388 18.10 2.78 17.51
C LYS A 388 18.25 4.06 16.71
N ALA A 389 17.55 5.10 17.16
CA ALA A 389 17.88 6.48 16.81
C ALA A 389 19.21 6.87 17.48
N ASP A 390 20.01 7.70 16.82
CA ASP A 390 21.35 8.06 17.31
C ASP A 390 21.30 8.86 18.62
N GLY A 391 22.24 8.56 19.52
CA GLY A 391 22.28 9.09 20.88
C GLY A 391 21.11 8.70 21.80
N GLN A 392 20.12 7.95 21.31
CA GLN A 392 18.92 7.53 22.04
C GLN A 392 19.04 6.08 22.54
N SER A 393 18.27 5.73 23.57
CA SER A 393 18.11 4.33 23.99
C SER A 393 17.31 3.57 22.93
N PRO A 394 17.65 2.30 22.64
CA PRO A 394 16.89 1.49 21.69
C PRO A 394 15.43 1.33 22.15
N VAL A 395 14.51 1.47 21.20
CA VAL A 395 13.07 1.18 21.40
C VAL A 395 12.77 -0.17 20.77
N TYR A 396 12.10 -1.05 21.50
CA TYR A 396 11.67 -2.35 21.00
C TYR A 396 10.24 -2.26 20.48
N MET A 397 10.00 -2.86 19.32
CA MET A 397 8.70 -2.82 18.64
C MET A 397 7.78 -3.93 19.15
N ASP A 398 6.50 -3.79 18.82
CA ASP A 398 5.54 -4.87 18.96
C ASP A 398 6.01 -6.07 18.13
N GLY A 399 5.80 -7.27 18.66
CA GLY A 399 6.27 -8.49 18.01
C GLY A 399 5.39 -8.86 16.81
N ILE A 400 6.05 -9.32 15.75
CA ILE A 400 5.40 -9.66 14.48
C ILE A 400 5.13 -11.16 14.42
N ASN A 401 3.89 -11.53 14.07
CA ASN A 401 3.56 -12.88 13.65
C ASN A 401 3.90 -13.05 12.16
N MET A 402 5.13 -13.47 11.86
CA MET A 402 5.63 -13.50 10.49
C MET A 402 4.79 -14.37 9.52
N PRO A 403 4.28 -15.55 9.92
CA PRO A 403 3.37 -16.34 9.07
C PRO A 403 2.16 -15.58 8.51
N ASP A 404 1.60 -14.63 9.26
CA ASP A 404 0.38 -13.89 8.87
C ASP A 404 0.65 -12.85 7.77
N HIS A 405 1.92 -12.58 7.45
CA HIS A 405 2.35 -11.48 6.58
C HIS A 405 3.26 -11.94 5.43
N SER A 406 3.11 -13.19 4.99
CA SER A 406 3.97 -13.80 3.97
C SER A 406 3.96 -13.01 2.65
N GLY A 407 5.10 -12.40 2.29
CA GLY A 407 5.26 -11.60 1.07
C GLY A 407 4.89 -10.12 1.21
N GLU A 408 4.57 -9.66 2.42
CA GLU A 408 4.08 -8.32 2.72
C GLU A 408 5.13 -7.42 3.38
N TRP A 409 4.94 -6.11 3.26
CA TRP A 409 5.60 -5.09 4.07
C TRP A 409 4.82 -4.87 5.37
N VAL A 410 5.43 -5.16 6.51
CA VAL A 410 4.81 -5.02 7.84
C VAL A 410 5.34 -3.78 8.54
N GLN A 411 4.45 -2.87 8.93
CA GLN A 411 4.84 -1.66 9.64
C GLN A 411 5.34 -1.99 11.05
N LEU A 412 6.47 -1.41 11.43
CA LEU A 412 6.98 -1.46 12.80
C LEU A 412 6.29 -0.40 13.65
N LYS A 413 5.67 -0.84 14.76
CA LYS A 413 5.00 0.03 15.74
C LYS A 413 5.33 -0.42 17.16
N ASN A 414 5.11 0.47 18.13
CA ASN A 414 5.00 0.14 19.54
C ASN A 414 3.79 0.92 20.11
N GLY A 415 2.62 0.28 20.12
CA GLY A 415 1.35 0.95 20.40
C GLY A 415 1.10 2.10 19.40
N ASP A 416 0.95 3.32 19.91
CA ASP A 416 0.73 4.53 19.09
C ASP A 416 2.03 5.11 18.49
N LEU A 417 3.20 4.58 18.84
CA LEU A 417 4.48 5.03 18.30
C LEU A 417 4.79 4.31 16.98
N ASP A 418 4.70 5.04 15.87
CA ASP A 418 4.90 4.49 14.51
C ASP A 418 5.79 5.35 13.60
N VAL A 419 6.33 6.44 14.12
CA VAL A 419 7.24 7.38 13.44
C VAL A 419 8.51 7.59 14.27
N PHE A 420 9.66 7.62 13.60
CA PHE A 420 10.98 7.64 14.25
C PHE A 420 11.93 8.63 13.59
N ASP A 421 12.63 9.42 14.41
CA ASP A 421 13.67 10.33 13.95
C ASP A 421 15.02 9.61 13.89
N PHE A 422 15.59 9.51 12.69
CA PHE A 422 16.91 8.95 12.43
C PHE A 422 17.94 10.05 12.20
N THR A 423 19.17 9.80 12.68
CA THR A 423 20.36 10.42 12.10
C THR A 423 20.99 9.44 11.11
N VAL A 424 22.04 9.86 10.42
CA VAL A 424 22.80 9.00 9.49
C VAL A 424 23.34 7.71 10.12
N GLU A 425 23.50 7.65 11.44
CA GLU A 425 24.02 6.48 12.18
C GLU A 425 22.92 5.58 12.77
N GLY A 426 21.65 6.00 12.69
CA GLY A 426 20.53 5.23 13.22
C GLY A 426 20.31 3.91 12.46
N TYR A 427 19.66 2.94 13.10
CA TYR A 427 19.35 1.67 12.45
C TYR A 427 18.09 0.99 12.99
N VAL A 428 17.43 0.23 12.12
CA VAL A 428 16.51 -0.85 12.50
C VAL A 428 17.36 -2.10 12.70
N GLY A 429 17.14 -2.84 13.76
CA GLY A 429 17.91 -4.05 14.02
C GLY A 429 17.10 -5.15 14.66
N ILE A 430 17.63 -6.35 14.58
CA ILE A 430 17.10 -7.53 15.24
C ILE A 430 18.28 -8.32 15.81
N ALA A 431 18.09 -8.86 17.00
CA ALA A 431 19.02 -9.78 17.63
C ALA A 431 18.18 -10.87 18.26
N LEU A 432 18.45 -12.13 17.91
CA LEU A 432 17.67 -13.25 18.41
C LEU A 432 18.08 -13.57 19.84
N GLY A 433 19.40 -13.66 20.07
CA GLY A 433 20.05 -13.88 21.35
C GLY A 433 19.69 -15.24 21.99
N SER A 434 20.71 -16.04 22.29
CA SER A 434 20.55 -17.28 23.05
C SER A 434 20.40 -17.05 24.56
N ASP A 435 20.60 -15.82 25.04
CA ASP A 435 20.50 -15.43 26.45
C ASP A 435 19.04 -15.09 26.85
N PRO A 436 18.55 -15.56 28.02
CA PRO A 436 17.23 -15.21 28.57
C PRO A 436 16.88 -13.72 28.69
N SER A 437 17.88 -12.84 28.68
CA SER A 437 17.73 -11.39 28.72
C SER A 437 17.50 -10.75 27.34
N SER A 438 17.64 -11.51 26.25
CA SER A 438 17.36 -11.05 24.89
C SER A 438 15.86 -10.82 24.67
N SER A 439 15.53 -9.74 23.94
CA SER A 439 14.15 -9.40 23.58
C SER A 439 13.45 -10.45 22.73
N ASN A 440 14.19 -11.35 22.08
CA ASN A 440 13.68 -12.41 21.23
C ASN A 440 13.91 -13.82 21.81
N TYR A 441 14.34 -13.95 23.07
CA TYR A 441 14.59 -15.24 23.70
C TYR A 441 13.34 -16.14 23.76
N HIS A 442 12.15 -15.53 23.76
CA HIS A 442 10.88 -16.26 23.78
C HIS A 442 10.58 -17.01 22.47
N ILE A 443 11.22 -16.67 21.36
CA ILE A 443 11.05 -17.38 20.09
C ILE A 443 11.66 -18.78 20.25
N ASP A 444 10.91 -19.83 19.90
CA ASP A 444 11.43 -21.19 20.02
C ASP A 444 12.57 -21.48 19.06
N ALA A 445 13.50 -22.34 19.49
CA ALA A 445 14.75 -22.59 18.78
C ALA A 445 14.61 -23.21 17.38
N ASN A 446 13.43 -23.74 17.06
CA ASN A 446 13.09 -24.32 15.77
C ASN A 446 12.24 -23.37 14.89
N HIS A 447 11.76 -22.25 15.44
CA HIS A 447 11.07 -21.23 14.66
C HIS A 447 12.08 -20.41 13.86
N LYS A 448 11.67 -20.02 12.65
CA LYS A 448 12.51 -19.29 11.71
C LYS A 448 12.13 -17.82 11.70
N VAL A 449 13.12 -16.95 11.84
CA VAL A 449 13.00 -15.50 11.74
C VAL A 449 13.65 -15.06 10.43
N ALA A 450 12.94 -14.24 9.64
CA ALA A 450 13.46 -13.76 8.37
C ALA A 450 14.21 -12.43 8.52
N PHE A 451 15.41 -12.36 7.93
CA PHE A 451 16.17 -11.14 7.70
C PHE A 451 16.14 -10.87 6.19
N ASP A 452 15.48 -9.78 5.78
CA ASP A 452 15.19 -9.45 4.38
C ASP A 452 15.45 -7.94 4.14
N ALA A 453 14.39 -7.17 3.88
CA ALA A 453 14.48 -5.73 3.62
C ALA A 453 13.74 -4.86 4.66
N VAL A 454 14.19 -3.61 4.79
CA VAL A 454 13.56 -2.55 5.58
C VAL A 454 13.29 -1.33 4.70
N LYS A 455 12.05 -0.85 4.70
CA LYS A 455 11.64 0.41 4.06
C LYS A 455 11.55 1.53 5.10
N PHE A 456 12.20 2.64 4.81
CA PHE A 456 12.17 3.90 5.55
C PHE A 456 11.35 4.89 4.72
N GLU A 457 10.06 5.01 5.04
CA GLU A 457 9.12 5.90 4.39
C GLU A 457 9.19 7.27 5.08
N LYS A 458 9.61 8.30 4.35
CA LYS A 458 9.89 9.62 4.89
C LYS A 458 8.60 10.34 5.26
N VAL A 459 8.61 10.97 6.43
CA VAL A 459 7.52 11.80 6.93
C VAL A 459 7.98 13.25 6.90
N GLU A 460 7.29 14.11 6.16
CA GLU A 460 7.62 15.53 6.13
C GLU A 460 7.21 16.23 7.43
N ASN A 461 8.21 16.72 8.17
CA ASN A 461 7.98 17.53 9.36
C ASN A 461 7.54 18.95 8.96
N SER A 462 6.25 19.26 9.12
CA SER A 462 5.85 20.65 9.36
C SER A 462 6.33 21.03 10.78
N THR A 463 7.13 22.09 10.88
CA THR A 463 7.82 22.46 12.13
C THR A 463 6.87 22.94 13.23
N SER A 464 7.02 22.35 14.43
CA SER A 464 6.62 22.78 15.79
C SER A 464 5.45 22.02 16.42
N GLY A 465 5.80 21.07 17.30
CA GLY A 465 4.87 20.22 18.02
C GLY A 465 4.06 20.91 19.13
N ILE A 466 2.87 20.36 19.39
CA ILE A 466 2.46 19.64 20.61
C ILE A 466 1.00 19.17 20.36
N LEU A 467 0.73 17.90 20.69
CA LEU A 467 -0.58 17.20 20.75
C LEU A 467 -1.20 16.70 19.42
N SER A 468 -0.68 15.53 19.05
CA SER A 468 -1.25 14.45 18.27
C SER A 468 -2.58 13.91 18.82
N PHE A 469 -3.60 13.76 17.97
CA PHE A 469 -4.55 12.63 17.98
C PHE A 469 -5.14 12.41 16.57
N LEU A 470 -5.03 11.15 16.12
CA LEU A 470 -5.73 10.45 15.02
C LEU A 470 -5.19 10.53 13.58
N PRO A 471 -5.29 9.41 12.82
CA PRO A 471 -4.23 8.90 11.97
C PRO A 471 -4.59 8.93 10.48
N ALA A 472 -3.63 9.32 9.63
CA ALA A 472 -3.71 9.11 8.20
C ALA A 472 -3.14 7.72 7.86
N ILE A 473 -4.04 6.75 7.70
CA ILE A 473 -3.82 5.54 6.91
C ILE A 473 -3.89 5.98 5.45
N LEU A 474 -2.75 6.07 4.77
CA LEU A 474 -2.68 6.24 3.32
C LEU A 474 -2.34 4.87 2.73
N ALA A 475 -3.38 4.14 2.31
CA ALA A 475 -3.26 3.02 1.39
C ALA A 475 -3.73 3.51 0.02
N GLY A 476 -2.82 3.46 -0.96
CA GLY A 476 -3.13 3.43 -2.39
C GLY A 476 -3.61 4.73 -3.03
N ALA A 477 -2.67 5.57 -3.46
CA ALA A 477 -2.89 6.45 -4.60
C ALA A 477 -1.58 6.57 -5.38
N SER A 478 -1.48 5.79 -6.45
CA SER A 478 -0.66 6.13 -7.61
C SER A 478 -0.96 7.57 -8.03
N ASP A 479 0.05 8.32 -8.51
CA ASP A 479 -0.22 9.35 -9.51
C ASP A 479 -0.33 8.68 -10.90
N ASP A 480 -1.27 7.73 -11.01
CA ASP A 480 -1.98 7.52 -12.26
C ASP A 480 -3.19 8.45 -12.14
N THR A 481 -3.19 9.53 -12.91
CA THR A 481 -4.18 10.59 -12.77
C THR A 481 -5.58 9.97 -12.74
N VAL A 482 -6.27 10.03 -11.60
CA VAL A 482 -7.63 9.50 -11.43
C VAL A 482 -8.47 9.96 -12.62
N PRO A 483 -8.98 9.07 -13.48
CA PRO A 483 -9.70 9.49 -14.68
C PRO A 483 -10.88 10.36 -14.32
N THR A 484 -10.89 11.58 -14.84
CA THR A 484 -11.88 12.60 -14.48
C THR A 484 -12.70 13.07 -15.65
N VAL A 485 -13.88 13.60 -15.32
CA VAL A 485 -14.71 14.39 -16.22
C VAL A 485 -15.01 15.73 -15.55
N THR A 486 -14.88 16.81 -16.30
CA THR A 486 -15.30 18.15 -15.84
C THR A 486 -16.72 18.40 -16.31
N SER A 487 -17.62 18.75 -15.40
CA SER A 487 -18.96 19.22 -15.75
C SER A 487 -18.85 20.65 -16.31
N PRO A 488 -19.19 20.90 -17.59
CA PRO A 488 -19.07 22.25 -18.16
C PRO A 488 -20.01 23.27 -17.51
N ALA A 489 -21.08 22.80 -16.86
CA ALA A 489 -22.10 23.66 -16.28
C ALA A 489 -21.76 24.11 -14.85
N THR A 490 -21.24 23.21 -14.02
CA THR A 490 -20.88 23.51 -12.63
C THR A 490 -19.39 23.84 -12.46
N GLY A 491 -18.55 23.49 -13.44
CA GLY A 491 -17.09 23.57 -13.34
C GLY A 491 -16.47 22.54 -12.41
N ARG A 492 -17.27 21.64 -11.82
CA ARG A 492 -16.78 20.61 -10.90
C ARG A 492 -16.12 19.46 -11.67
N VAL A 493 -15.11 18.89 -11.04
CA VAL A 493 -14.37 17.74 -11.56
C VAL A 493 -14.84 16.50 -10.81
N TRP A 494 -15.22 15.47 -11.55
CA TRP A 494 -15.76 14.21 -11.03
C TRP A 494 -14.91 13.05 -11.51
N MET A 495 -14.95 11.91 -10.82
CA MET A 495 -14.50 10.66 -11.43
C MET A 495 -15.36 10.33 -12.66
N ASP A 496 -14.73 9.91 -13.76
CA ASP A 496 -15.42 9.58 -15.01
C ASP A 496 -16.29 8.29 -14.92
N ARG A 497 -16.06 7.46 -13.89
CA ARG A 497 -16.79 6.22 -13.57
C ARG A 497 -17.12 6.07 -12.08
N ASN A 498 -18.03 5.15 -11.75
CA ASN A 498 -18.36 4.82 -10.35
C ASN A 498 -17.11 4.24 -9.67
N HIS A 499 -16.97 4.45 -8.36
CA HIS A 499 -15.85 3.88 -7.62
C HIS A 499 -15.95 2.34 -7.61
N GLY A 500 -14.86 1.66 -7.98
CA GLY A 500 -14.81 0.20 -8.23
C GLY A 500 -15.26 -0.25 -9.62
N ALA A 501 -15.56 0.66 -10.57
CA ALA A 501 -15.91 0.30 -11.96
C ALA A 501 -14.67 0.15 -12.85
N SER A 502 -14.71 -0.80 -13.80
CA SER A 502 -13.60 -1.07 -14.72
C SER A 502 -13.54 -0.09 -15.89
N ARG A 503 -14.66 0.57 -16.23
CA ARG A 503 -14.72 1.55 -17.35
C ARG A 503 -15.79 2.63 -17.19
N VAL A 504 -15.69 3.66 -18.03
CA VAL A 504 -16.75 4.65 -18.26
C VAL A 504 -17.96 3.97 -18.92
N ALA A 505 -19.16 4.32 -18.46
CA ALA A 505 -20.39 3.72 -18.96
C ALA A 505 -20.59 3.91 -20.47
N THR A 506 -20.92 2.81 -21.15
CA THR A 506 -21.30 2.78 -22.56
C THR A 506 -22.81 2.67 -22.78
N SER A 507 -23.57 2.33 -21.73
CA SER A 507 -25.03 2.33 -21.67
C SER A 507 -25.52 2.50 -20.22
N MET A 508 -26.81 2.80 -20.02
CA MET A 508 -27.41 2.94 -18.69
C MET A 508 -27.32 1.67 -17.83
N THR A 509 -27.24 0.50 -18.47
CA THR A 509 -27.18 -0.82 -17.82
C THR A 509 -25.83 -1.52 -18.03
N ASP A 510 -24.75 -0.74 -18.16
CA ASP A 510 -23.40 -1.26 -18.39
C ASP A 510 -22.82 -1.84 -17.10
N THR A 511 -22.81 -3.18 -17.00
CA THR A 511 -22.37 -3.92 -15.80
C THR A 511 -20.93 -3.62 -15.40
N GLU A 512 -20.06 -3.35 -16.38
CA GLU A 512 -18.65 -2.99 -16.15
C GLU A 512 -18.47 -1.56 -15.60
N ALA A 513 -19.52 -0.73 -15.71
CA ALA A 513 -19.55 0.64 -15.20
C ALA A 513 -20.29 0.77 -13.86
N TYR A 514 -20.91 -0.31 -13.36
CA TYR A 514 -21.71 -0.27 -12.14
C TYR A 514 -20.90 0.06 -10.89
N GLY A 515 -19.65 -0.42 -10.82
CA GLY A 515 -18.81 -0.25 -9.64
C GLY A 515 -19.31 -1.00 -8.40
N SER A 516 -18.72 -0.67 -7.26
CA SER A 516 -18.97 -1.31 -5.97
C SER A 516 -20.15 -0.69 -5.21
N LEU A 517 -20.64 -1.39 -4.18
CA LEU A 517 -21.82 -0.99 -3.39
C LEU A 517 -21.46 -0.85 -1.91
N TYR A 518 -21.22 0.39 -1.48
CA TYR A 518 -20.67 0.73 -0.17
C TYR A 518 -21.77 0.91 0.89
N GLN A 519 -21.49 0.49 2.13
CA GLN A 519 -22.29 0.88 3.30
C GLN A 519 -21.88 2.29 3.74
N TRP A 520 -22.86 3.14 4.06
CA TRP A 520 -22.57 4.56 4.29
C TRP A 520 -21.63 4.75 5.48
N GLY A 521 -20.55 5.52 5.28
CA GLY A 521 -19.55 5.82 6.29
C GLY A 521 -18.44 4.77 6.46
N ARG A 522 -18.41 3.71 5.65
CA ARG A 522 -17.43 2.61 5.77
C ARG A 522 -16.29 2.74 4.76
N LEU A 523 -15.06 2.39 5.15
CA LEU A 523 -13.90 2.31 4.25
C LEU A 523 -14.01 1.15 3.27
N THR A 524 -13.24 1.23 2.19
CA THR A 524 -12.96 0.10 1.30
C THR A 524 -12.16 -0.95 2.06
N ASP A 525 -12.83 -2.00 2.51
CA ASP A 525 -12.26 -3.12 3.27
C ASP A 525 -12.62 -4.48 2.66
N GLY A 526 -13.31 -4.48 1.51
CA GLY A 526 -13.79 -5.66 0.80
C GLY A 526 -15.30 -5.86 0.90
N HIS A 527 -16.00 -5.19 1.83
CA HIS A 527 -17.44 -5.33 1.99
C HIS A 527 -18.23 -4.85 0.77
N GLU A 528 -17.70 -3.84 0.08
CA GLU A 528 -18.34 -3.15 -1.04
C GLU A 528 -18.47 -4.01 -2.29
N LYS A 529 -17.67 -5.09 -2.37
CA LYS A 529 -17.71 -6.02 -3.49
C LYS A 529 -19.10 -6.64 -3.57
N ARG A 530 -19.67 -6.65 -4.78
CA ARG A 530 -21.03 -7.16 -5.04
C ARG A 530 -21.25 -8.61 -4.59
N ASN A 531 -20.17 -9.39 -4.42
CA ASN A 531 -20.17 -10.79 -4.02
C ASN A 531 -19.49 -11.06 -2.66
N SER A 532 -19.19 -10.03 -1.85
CA SER A 532 -18.58 -10.25 -0.54
C SER A 532 -19.49 -11.06 0.38
N THR A 533 -18.91 -11.79 1.33
CA THR A 533 -19.67 -12.53 2.35
C THR A 533 -20.37 -11.58 3.31
N THR A 534 -21.42 -12.06 3.99
CA THR A 534 -22.23 -11.27 4.92
C THR A 534 -21.98 -11.65 6.38
N THR A 535 -22.19 -10.70 7.28
CA THR A 535 -22.18 -10.91 8.74
C THR A 535 -23.31 -10.11 9.39
N THR A 536 -23.79 -10.55 10.55
CA THR A 536 -24.75 -9.78 11.37
C THR A 536 -24.09 -9.13 12.58
N LYS A 537 -22.76 -9.29 12.75
CA LYS A 537 -21.99 -8.69 13.83
C LYS A 537 -21.72 -7.21 13.52
N LEU A 538 -22.37 -6.31 14.25
CA LEU A 538 -22.15 -4.86 14.14
C LEU A 538 -20.77 -4.47 14.70
N SER A 539 -20.17 -3.43 14.13
CA SER A 539 -18.88 -2.90 14.60
C SER A 539 -19.06 -1.92 15.77
N PRO A 540 -18.27 -2.01 16.85
CA PRO A 540 -18.22 -0.96 17.88
C PRO A 540 -17.40 0.27 17.44
N THR A 541 -16.48 0.12 16.50
CA THR A 541 -15.54 1.16 16.03
C THR A 541 -15.87 1.60 14.60
N ASP A 542 -15.18 2.64 14.12
CA ASP A 542 -15.27 3.09 12.72
C ASP A 542 -14.59 2.12 11.73
N VAL A 543 -13.88 1.09 12.22
CA VAL A 543 -13.18 0.09 11.39
C VAL A 543 -13.59 -1.31 11.85
N PRO A 544 -14.41 -2.04 11.06
CA PRO A 544 -14.82 -3.41 11.39
C PRO A 544 -13.64 -4.39 11.41
N GLU A 545 -13.80 -5.52 12.12
CA GLU A 545 -12.76 -6.57 12.23
C GLU A 545 -12.48 -7.30 10.91
N ASP A 546 -13.45 -7.31 9.98
CA ASP A 546 -13.35 -7.99 8.68
C ASP A 546 -14.11 -7.23 7.57
N GLY A 547 -13.82 -7.59 6.32
CA GLY A 547 -14.46 -7.03 5.12
C GLY A 547 -15.82 -7.64 4.76
N ASN A 548 -16.56 -8.25 5.70
CA ASN A 548 -17.89 -8.78 5.40
C ASN A 548 -18.92 -7.65 5.32
N PHE A 549 -19.91 -7.78 4.43
CA PHE A 549 -21.05 -6.88 4.37
C PHE A 549 -21.95 -7.06 5.61
N ILE A 550 -22.13 -6.00 6.39
CA ILE A 550 -22.84 -6.08 7.68
C ILE A 550 -24.34 -5.91 7.48
N VAL A 551 -25.10 -6.99 7.68
CA VAL A 551 -26.55 -7.01 7.54
C VAL A 551 -27.20 -6.61 8.86
N ASN A 552 -27.91 -5.48 8.85
CA ASN A 552 -28.68 -4.99 9.99
C ASN A 552 -30.08 -4.54 9.55
N THR A 553 -31.10 -5.27 10.01
CA THR A 553 -32.52 -5.05 9.67
C THR A 553 -33.34 -4.49 10.83
N SER A 554 -32.70 -4.10 11.92
CA SER A 554 -33.31 -3.47 13.11
C SER A 554 -32.52 -2.24 13.54
N GLU A 555 -33.13 -1.39 14.38
CA GLU A 555 -32.46 -0.25 15.00
C GLU A 555 -31.09 -0.69 15.59
N PRO A 556 -29.97 -0.01 15.23
CA PRO A 556 -29.90 1.31 14.62
C PRO A 556 -30.05 1.40 13.08
N TYR A 557 -30.16 0.29 12.33
CA TYR A 557 -30.10 0.28 10.85
C TYR A 557 -28.78 0.79 10.26
N ASP A 558 -27.71 0.62 11.03
CA ASP A 558 -26.34 0.98 10.71
C ASP A 558 -25.47 -0.28 10.79
N TRP A 559 -24.31 -0.28 10.13
CA TRP A 559 -23.30 -1.33 10.30
C TRP A 559 -22.55 -1.18 11.63
N ARG A 560 -22.64 -0.02 12.28
CA ARG A 560 -22.15 0.22 13.63
C ARG A 560 -23.19 -0.06 14.70
N THR A 561 -22.70 -0.43 15.89
CA THR A 561 -23.51 -0.50 17.12
C THR A 561 -23.98 0.88 17.57
N SER A 562 -23.18 1.92 17.33
CA SER A 562 -23.50 3.33 17.57
C SER A 562 -23.23 4.12 16.30
N PRO A 563 -24.25 4.69 15.64
CA PRO A 563 -24.08 5.45 14.42
C PRO A 563 -23.14 6.65 14.60
N ASN A 564 -22.39 6.99 13.56
CA ASN A 564 -21.49 8.15 13.56
C ASN A 564 -21.68 8.98 12.31
N ASN A 565 -22.05 10.24 12.51
CA ASN A 565 -22.31 11.20 11.46
C ASN A 565 -21.04 11.85 10.91
N ASN A 566 -19.92 11.74 11.61
CA ASN A 566 -18.65 12.35 11.19
C ASN A 566 -17.91 11.54 10.11
N LEU A 567 -18.49 10.44 9.64
CA LEU A 567 -17.94 9.60 8.57
C LEU A 567 -18.24 10.22 7.19
N TRP A 568 -17.29 10.10 6.26
CA TRP A 568 -17.34 10.64 4.90
C TRP A 568 -17.46 12.18 4.81
N GLN A 569 -17.06 12.91 5.85
CA GLN A 569 -17.15 14.37 5.90
C GLN A 569 -15.88 15.05 5.35
N GLY A 570 -15.87 15.35 4.04
CA GLY A 570 -14.76 16.03 3.37
C GLY A 570 -13.68 15.07 2.84
N GLU A 571 -12.63 15.62 2.19
CA GLU A 571 -11.51 14.83 1.65
C GLU A 571 -10.76 14.07 2.74
N SER A 572 -10.39 14.78 3.82
CA SER A 572 -9.78 14.18 5.02
C SER A 572 -10.81 13.56 5.97
N GLY A 573 -12.05 13.36 5.50
CA GLY A 573 -13.13 12.79 6.31
C GLY A 573 -12.83 11.35 6.71
N ILE A 574 -13.19 10.99 7.95
CA ILE A 574 -13.01 9.63 8.46
C ILE A 574 -13.72 8.66 7.51
N ASN A 575 -13.02 7.60 7.13
CA ASN A 575 -13.47 6.55 6.23
C ASN A 575 -13.79 6.94 4.78
N ASN A 576 -13.32 8.09 4.28
CA ASN A 576 -13.51 8.46 2.87
C ASN A 576 -13.02 7.34 1.92
N PRO A 577 -13.90 6.70 1.12
CA PRO A 577 -13.52 5.61 0.23
C PRO A 577 -13.01 6.13 -1.12
N CYS A 578 -13.08 7.44 -1.36
CA CYS A 578 -12.62 8.04 -2.61
C CYS A 578 -11.08 8.16 -2.65
N PRO A 579 -10.46 8.13 -3.85
CA PRO A 579 -9.02 8.35 -3.99
C PRO A 579 -8.56 9.68 -3.41
N THR A 580 -7.27 9.81 -3.09
CA THR A 580 -6.65 11.07 -2.66
C THR A 580 -6.99 12.21 -3.62
N GLY A 581 -7.35 13.38 -3.09
CA GLY A 581 -7.85 14.51 -3.88
C GLY A 581 -9.35 14.43 -4.19
N PHE A 582 -10.08 13.41 -3.73
CA PHE A 582 -11.52 13.22 -3.99
C PHE A 582 -12.28 12.90 -2.71
N ARG A 583 -13.58 13.19 -2.72
CA ARG A 583 -14.52 12.87 -1.65
C ARG A 583 -15.89 12.48 -2.21
N LEU A 584 -16.79 12.05 -1.34
CA LEU A 584 -18.20 11.98 -1.70
C LEU A 584 -18.77 13.40 -1.92
N PRO A 585 -19.67 13.57 -2.90
CA PRO A 585 -20.39 14.82 -3.08
C PRO A 585 -21.39 15.02 -1.95
N THR A 586 -21.64 16.28 -1.61
CA THR A 586 -22.81 16.69 -0.84
C THR A 586 -24.08 16.56 -1.68
N GLU A 587 -25.24 16.51 -1.02
CA GLU A 587 -26.55 16.55 -1.69
C GLU A 587 -26.66 17.77 -2.60
N SER A 588 -26.21 18.94 -2.15
CA SER A 588 -26.22 20.18 -2.94
C SER A 588 -25.36 20.11 -4.20
N GLU A 589 -24.19 19.48 -4.13
CA GLU A 589 -23.30 19.35 -5.29
C GLU A 589 -23.87 18.40 -6.34
N LEU A 590 -24.46 17.28 -5.91
CA LEU A 590 -25.09 16.34 -6.84
C LEU A 590 -26.40 16.91 -7.40
N GLN A 591 -27.17 17.65 -6.60
CA GLN A 591 -28.36 18.37 -7.09
C GLN A 591 -28.01 19.42 -8.13
N ALA A 592 -26.91 20.16 -7.93
CA ALA A 592 -26.44 21.14 -8.91
C ALA A 592 -26.12 20.49 -10.27
N GLU A 593 -25.59 19.27 -10.30
CA GLU A 593 -25.42 18.52 -11.56
C GLU A 593 -26.78 18.12 -12.15
N VAL A 594 -27.70 17.59 -11.35
CA VAL A 594 -29.03 17.15 -11.80
C VAL A 594 -29.81 18.28 -12.47
N ASP A 595 -29.70 19.50 -11.95
CA ASP A 595 -30.36 20.69 -12.50
C ASP A 595 -29.84 21.08 -13.91
N THR A 596 -28.69 20.55 -14.32
CA THR A 596 -28.08 20.82 -15.63
C THR A 596 -28.45 19.80 -16.70
N TRP A 597 -29.08 18.67 -16.32
CA TRP A 597 -29.37 17.59 -17.25
C TRP A 597 -30.50 17.94 -18.21
N SER A 598 -30.48 17.35 -19.41
CA SER A 598 -31.53 17.56 -20.42
C SER A 598 -32.91 17.06 -19.99
N SER A 599 -32.92 16.07 -19.10
CA SER A 599 -34.10 15.51 -18.43
C SER A 599 -33.69 15.05 -17.03
N GLN A 600 -34.55 15.25 -16.05
CA GLN A 600 -34.28 14.83 -14.67
C GLN A 600 -34.69 13.37 -14.46
N ASP A 601 -34.09 12.47 -15.23
CA ASP A 601 -34.29 11.02 -15.23
C ASP A 601 -32.98 10.30 -15.61
N ILE A 602 -33.01 8.97 -15.66
CA ILE A 602 -31.83 8.18 -16.02
C ILE A 602 -31.31 8.46 -17.44
N GLN A 603 -32.18 8.88 -18.37
CA GLN A 603 -31.75 9.23 -19.72
C GLN A 603 -30.90 10.49 -19.71
N GLY A 604 -31.30 11.51 -18.94
CA GLY A 604 -30.52 12.73 -18.75
C GLY A 604 -29.26 12.49 -17.92
N ALA A 605 -29.33 11.64 -16.90
CA ALA A 605 -28.17 11.27 -16.09
C ALA A 605 -27.08 10.58 -16.91
N PHE A 606 -27.47 9.67 -17.82
CA PHE A 606 -26.53 9.00 -18.73
C PHE A 606 -26.05 9.89 -19.87
N ALA A 607 -26.89 10.80 -20.37
CA ALA A 607 -26.50 11.79 -21.37
C ALA A 607 -25.59 12.90 -20.82
N SER A 608 -25.58 13.09 -19.49
CA SER A 608 -24.69 14.03 -18.81
C SER A 608 -23.21 13.62 -18.91
N PRO A 609 -22.27 14.54 -18.61
CA PRO A 609 -20.85 14.19 -18.52
C PRO A 609 -20.55 13.06 -17.52
N LEU A 610 -21.36 12.89 -16.47
CA LEU A 610 -21.14 11.91 -15.41
C LEU A 610 -21.49 10.47 -15.83
N LYS A 611 -22.33 10.32 -16.86
CA LYS A 611 -22.80 9.03 -17.40
C LYS A 611 -23.24 8.03 -16.31
N LEU A 612 -24.14 8.46 -15.43
CA LEU A 612 -24.63 7.62 -14.33
C LEU A 612 -25.46 6.42 -14.86
N VAL A 613 -25.46 5.32 -14.11
CA VAL A 613 -25.95 3.99 -14.50
C VAL A 613 -26.90 3.41 -13.45
N THR A 614 -27.71 2.43 -13.83
CA THR A 614 -28.67 1.74 -12.95
C THR A 614 -28.04 0.54 -12.24
N ALA A 615 -27.04 0.83 -11.40
CA ALA A 615 -26.21 -0.16 -10.71
C ALA A 615 -26.93 -0.98 -9.61
N GLY A 616 -28.19 -0.64 -9.30
CA GLY A 616 -28.98 -1.27 -8.25
C GLY A 616 -28.49 -0.95 -6.84
N ALA A 617 -28.86 -1.80 -5.90
CA ALA A 617 -28.50 -1.72 -4.50
C ALA A 617 -28.20 -3.10 -3.93
N ARG A 618 -27.37 -3.13 -2.89
CA ARG A 618 -27.20 -4.32 -2.07
C ARG A 618 -28.08 -4.23 -0.85
N SER A 619 -28.98 -5.21 -0.74
CA SER A 619 -29.84 -5.41 0.41
C SER A 619 -29.60 -6.81 0.93
N ASP A 620 -28.89 -6.89 2.05
CA ASP A 620 -28.57 -8.15 2.72
C ASP A 620 -27.61 -9.00 1.85
N ASP A 621 -27.98 -10.24 1.49
CA ASP A 621 -27.21 -11.10 0.59
C ASP A 621 -27.58 -10.96 -0.89
N GLU A 622 -28.54 -10.09 -1.22
CA GLU A 622 -29.04 -9.93 -2.59
C GLU A 622 -28.72 -8.54 -3.19
N ILE A 623 -28.45 -8.54 -4.50
CA ILE A 623 -28.44 -7.33 -5.33
C ILE A 623 -29.84 -7.15 -5.90
N ILE A 624 -30.46 -6.01 -5.59
CA ILE A 624 -31.81 -5.65 -6.00
C ILE A 624 -31.80 -4.45 -6.95
N GLU A 625 -32.85 -4.32 -7.76
CA GLU A 625 -33.08 -3.16 -8.64
C GLU A 625 -31.97 -2.90 -9.69
N GLU A 626 -31.08 -3.87 -9.92
CA GLU A 626 -30.03 -3.79 -10.92
C GLU A 626 -30.64 -3.68 -12.32
N GLY A 627 -30.16 -2.73 -13.11
CA GLY A 627 -30.71 -2.37 -14.40
C GLY A 627 -31.92 -1.42 -14.34
N PHE A 628 -32.52 -1.19 -13.15
CA PHE A 628 -33.71 -0.35 -12.97
C PHE A 628 -33.44 0.97 -12.24
N ASN A 629 -32.73 0.92 -11.11
CA ASN A 629 -32.41 2.11 -10.30
C ASN A 629 -30.90 2.35 -10.21
N GLY A 630 -30.48 3.59 -10.37
CA GLY A 630 -29.17 4.07 -9.94
C GLY A 630 -29.30 4.73 -8.58
N ILE A 631 -28.65 4.18 -7.55
CA ILE A 631 -28.70 4.73 -6.19
C ILE A 631 -27.29 5.18 -5.79
N TYR A 632 -27.16 6.47 -5.48
CA TYR A 632 -25.88 7.14 -5.29
C TYR A 632 -25.79 7.82 -3.93
N TRP A 633 -24.82 7.40 -3.13
CA TRP A 633 -24.56 8.03 -1.83
C TRP A 633 -24.10 9.48 -1.97
N THR A 634 -24.51 10.30 -1.00
CA THR A 634 -23.94 11.62 -0.73
C THR A 634 -23.32 11.63 0.67
N SER A 635 -22.42 12.58 0.95
CA SER A 635 -21.88 12.79 2.31
C SER A 635 -22.88 13.46 3.26
N THR A 636 -23.99 13.99 2.74
CA THR A 636 -24.98 14.72 3.53
C THR A 636 -25.78 13.76 4.42
N ILE A 637 -25.82 14.08 5.70
CA ILE A 637 -26.60 13.37 6.72
C ILE A 637 -28.07 13.82 6.63
N ALA A 638 -28.98 12.87 6.83
CA ALA A 638 -30.40 13.17 6.87
C ALA A 638 -30.83 13.81 8.20
N SER A 639 -31.69 14.83 8.13
CA SER A 639 -32.33 15.40 9.32
C SER A 639 -33.48 14.52 9.79
N GLY A 640 -33.36 13.85 10.94
CA GLY A 640 -34.50 13.15 11.56
C GLY A 640 -34.21 11.93 12.42
N GLY A 641 -33.45 12.09 13.51
CA GLY A 641 -33.43 11.21 14.71
C GLY A 641 -32.97 9.74 14.57
N MET A 642 -33.10 9.13 13.40
CA MET A 642 -32.55 7.83 13.02
C MET A 642 -31.30 8.04 12.17
N PRO A 643 -30.34 7.09 12.13
CA PRO A 643 -29.08 7.25 11.40
C PRO A 643 -29.28 6.99 9.91
N TYR A 644 -30.05 7.88 9.27
CA TYR A 644 -30.21 7.93 7.83
C TYR A 644 -29.13 8.83 7.23
N SER A 645 -28.84 8.59 5.96
CA SER A 645 -28.03 9.50 5.13
C SER A 645 -28.72 9.75 3.79
N ASN A 646 -28.31 10.80 3.10
CA ASN A 646 -28.95 11.19 1.85
C ASN A 646 -28.34 10.41 0.66
N ALA A 647 -29.20 9.92 -0.23
CA ALA A 647 -28.81 9.36 -1.52
C ALA A 647 -29.74 9.87 -2.61
N PHE A 648 -29.27 9.82 -3.86
CA PHE A 648 -30.09 10.08 -5.04
C PHE A 648 -30.54 8.75 -5.65
N ILE A 649 -31.85 8.59 -5.84
CA ILE A 649 -32.42 7.48 -6.62
C ILE A 649 -32.76 8.02 -8.01
N ILE A 650 -32.18 7.41 -9.04
CA ILE A 650 -32.32 7.83 -10.43
C ILE A 650 -32.89 6.67 -11.25
N ASN A 651 -34.01 6.89 -11.92
CA ASN A 651 -34.64 5.91 -12.81
C ASN A 651 -35.40 6.59 -13.97
N ASP A 652 -36.20 5.80 -14.70
CA ASP A 652 -37.01 6.26 -15.83
C ASP A 652 -38.15 7.23 -15.45
N ARG A 653 -38.54 7.27 -14.17
CA ARG A 653 -39.59 8.16 -13.65
C ARG A 653 -39.05 9.48 -13.12
N GLY A 654 -37.77 9.52 -12.79
CA GLY A 654 -37.08 10.76 -12.48
C GLY A 654 -35.92 10.59 -11.50
N VAL A 655 -35.51 11.72 -10.93
CA VAL A 655 -34.52 11.82 -9.85
C VAL A 655 -35.21 12.14 -8.54
N PHE A 656 -34.95 11.34 -7.52
CA PHE A 656 -35.53 11.48 -6.19
C PHE A 656 -34.41 11.59 -5.15
N PRO A 657 -34.11 12.78 -4.61
CA PRO A 657 -33.28 12.88 -3.41
C PRO A 657 -34.05 12.23 -2.25
N SER A 658 -33.40 11.29 -1.56
CA SER A 658 -33.99 10.57 -0.44
C SER A 658 -33.13 10.72 0.79
N GLY A 659 -33.65 11.40 1.81
CA GLY A 659 -33.02 11.55 3.11
C GLY A 659 -33.43 10.50 4.13
N LEU A 660 -33.81 9.30 3.71
CA LEU A 660 -34.23 8.22 4.64
C LEU A 660 -33.56 6.89 4.29
N MET A 661 -32.32 6.96 3.79
CA MET A 661 -31.60 5.78 3.33
C MET A 661 -30.85 5.12 4.47
N LEU A 662 -31.07 3.81 4.64
CA LEU A 662 -30.47 3.01 5.71
C LEU A 662 -28.96 2.85 5.45
N ARG A 663 -28.12 3.23 6.42
CA ARG A 663 -26.65 3.13 6.30
C ARG A 663 -26.15 1.69 6.23
N SER A 664 -26.96 0.72 6.66
CA SER A 664 -26.68 -0.71 6.50
C SER A 664 -26.82 -1.23 5.06
N LYS A 665 -27.42 -0.47 4.12
CA LYS A 665 -27.57 -0.88 2.71
C LYS A 665 -26.37 -0.43 1.87
N GLY A 666 -26.15 -1.14 0.76
CA GLY A 666 -25.03 -0.88 -0.14
C GLY A 666 -25.48 -0.10 -1.38
N TYR A 667 -24.95 1.09 -1.60
CA TYR A 667 -25.24 1.90 -2.80
C TYR A 667 -23.97 2.36 -3.49
N SER A 668 -24.11 2.86 -4.72
CA SER A 668 -22.98 3.29 -5.55
C SER A 668 -22.33 4.56 -5.00
N VAL A 669 -21.03 4.68 -5.20
CA VAL A 669 -20.26 5.90 -4.90
C VAL A 669 -19.73 6.50 -6.19
N ARG A 670 -19.95 7.81 -6.37
CA ARG A 670 -19.37 8.62 -7.44
C ARG A 670 -18.62 9.79 -6.79
N CYS A 671 -17.29 9.77 -6.86
CA CYS A 671 -16.49 10.77 -6.17
C CYS A 671 -16.37 12.07 -6.97
N ILE A 672 -16.30 13.17 -6.24
CA ILE A 672 -16.03 14.52 -6.74
C ILE A 672 -14.62 14.92 -6.29
N LYS A 673 -13.83 15.57 -7.15
CA LYS A 673 -12.51 16.07 -6.78
C LYS A 673 -12.71 17.11 -5.69
N ASP A 674 -11.98 16.97 -4.58
CA ASP A 674 -11.82 18.03 -3.60
C ASP A 674 -10.91 19.09 -4.22
N ALA A 675 -11.47 19.78 -5.20
CA ALA A 675 -11.02 21.12 -5.47
C ALA A 675 -11.52 21.94 -4.26
N PRO A 676 -10.71 22.86 -3.70
CA PRO A 676 -11.32 23.99 -3.03
C PRO A 676 -12.36 24.47 -4.03
N ASP A 677 -13.62 24.54 -3.60
CA ASP A 677 -14.67 25.09 -4.45
C ASP A 677 -14.07 26.30 -5.16
N LEU A 678 -14.39 26.54 -6.43
CA LEU A 678 -14.19 27.88 -6.94
C LEU A 678 -15.10 28.74 -6.07
N VAL A 679 -14.58 29.15 -4.92
CA VAL A 679 -15.24 29.92 -3.90
C VAL A 679 -15.51 31.19 -4.65
N PRO A 680 -16.77 31.49 -5.01
CA PRO A 680 -17.03 32.62 -5.87
C PRO A 680 -16.49 33.85 -5.15
N THR A 681 -15.50 34.51 -5.75
CA THR A 681 -14.79 35.62 -5.11
C THR A 681 -15.11 36.94 -5.75
N VAL A 682 -14.83 38.00 -4.98
CA VAL A 682 -14.81 39.36 -5.45
C VAL A 682 -13.57 40.04 -4.92
N THR A 683 -12.86 40.77 -5.78
CA THR A 683 -11.75 41.62 -5.37
C THR A 683 -12.29 43.00 -5.02
N SER A 684 -12.04 43.45 -3.80
CA SER A 684 -12.42 44.80 -3.37
C SER A 684 -11.40 45.84 -3.89
N ALA A 685 -11.76 47.12 -3.82
CA ALA A 685 -10.86 48.22 -4.16
C ALA A 685 -9.66 48.37 -3.21
N THR A 686 -9.63 47.66 -2.07
CA THR A 686 -8.45 47.58 -1.19
C THR A 686 -7.41 46.58 -1.72
N GLY A 687 -7.74 45.81 -2.76
CA GLY A 687 -6.91 44.74 -3.33
C GLY A 687 -7.12 43.37 -2.68
N GLN A 688 -7.93 43.31 -1.62
CA GLN A 688 -8.27 42.08 -0.91
C GLN A 688 -9.28 41.24 -1.70
N VAL A 689 -9.17 39.92 -1.58
CA VAL A 689 -10.07 38.97 -2.24
C VAL A 689 -11.01 38.38 -1.19
N TRP A 690 -12.31 38.47 -1.44
CA TRP A 690 -13.38 38.08 -0.51
C TRP A 690 -14.29 37.06 -1.16
N MET A 691 -15.01 36.26 -0.36
CA MET A 691 -16.19 35.56 -0.86
C MET A 691 -17.24 36.56 -1.38
N ASP A 692 -17.89 36.25 -2.50
CA ASP A 692 -18.93 37.09 -3.12
C ASP A 692 -20.26 37.10 -2.32
N ARG A 693 -20.45 36.13 -1.42
CA ARG A 693 -21.60 36.01 -0.50
C ARG A 693 -21.20 35.58 0.92
N ASN A 694 -22.13 35.71 1.87
CA ASN A 694 -21.92 35.26 3.25
C ASN A 694 -21.77 33.73 3.28
N LEU A 695 -21.03 33.20 4.25
CA LEU A 695 -20.94 31.76 4.45
C LEU A 695 -22.33 31.19 4.77
N GLY A 696 -22.71 30.10 4.07
CA GLY A 696 -24.05 29.51 4.14
C GLY A 696 -25.14 30.19 3.28
N ALA A 697 -24.82 31.23 2.50
CA ALA A 697 -25.78 31.88 1.61
C ALA A 697 -25.91 31.17 0.25
N SER A 698 -27.13 31.08 -0.28
CA SER A 698 -27.38 30.41 -1.57
C SER A 698 -27.06 31.30 -2.78
N ARG A 699 -27.01 32.63 -2.62
CA ARG A 699 -26.67 33.56 -3.71
C ARG A 699 -25.96 34.84 -3.27
N VAL A 700 -25.39 35.54 -4.25
CA VAL A 700 -24.97 36.94 -4.11
C VAL A 700 -26.19 37.83 -3.90
N ALA A 701 -26.09 38.76 -2.94
CA ALA A 701 -27.19 39.64 -2.60
C ALA A 701 -27.67 40.49 -3.79
N THR A 702 -28.99 40.57 -3.93
CA THR A 702 -29.69 41.40 -4.91
C THR A 702 -30.26 42.69 -4.31
N ASN A 703 -30.44 42.72 -2.99
CA ASN A 703 -30.82 43.90 -2.20
C ASN A 703 -30.32 43.74 -0.73
N LEU A 704 -30.39 44.82 0.06
CA LEU A 704 -29.86 44.85 1.44
C LEU A 704 -30.55 43.85 2.39
N THR A 705 -31.79 43.46 2.10
CA THR A 705 -32.62 42.56 2.91
C THR A 705 -32.88 41.23 2.19
N ASP A 706 -31.94 40.80 1.34
CA ASP A 706 -32.05 39.57 0.57
C ASP A 706 -31.86 38.34 1.47
N GLU A 707 -32.95 37.67 1.81
CA GLU A 707 -32.95 36.52 2.73
C GLU A 707 -32.08 35.36 2.24
N GLU A 708 -32.02 35.14 0.92
CA GLU A 708 -31.20 34.10 0.28
C GLU A 708 -29.69 34.42 0.34
N ALA A 709 -29.34 35.67 0.68
CA ALA A 709 -27.97 36.13 0.84
C ALA A 709 -27.52 36.30 2.31
N TYR A 710 -28.41 36.10 3.28
CA TYR A 710 -28.09 36.30 4.71
C TYR A 710 -27.03 35.33 5.24
N GLY A 711 -27.02 34.10 4.73
CA GLY A 711 -26.16 33.05 5.25
C GLY A 711 -26.47 32.65 6.70
N ASP A 712 -25.55 31.89 7.27
CA ASP A 712 -25.65 31.27 8.59
C ASP A 712 -25.13 32.19 9.72
N LEU A 713 -25.36 31.80 10.98
CA LEU A 713 -25.13 32.60 12.19
C LEU A 713 -24.29 31.84 13.23
N TYR A 714 -22.99 32.11 13.26
CA TYR A 714 -22.00 31.35 14.02
C TYR A 714 -21.76 31.93 15.41
N GLN A 715 -21.56 31.07 16.42
CA GLN A 715 -20.96 31.49 17.69
C GLN A 715 -19.46 31.70 17.50
N TRP A 716 -18.91 32.78 18.10
CA TRP A 716 -17.53 33.15 17.82
C TRP A 716 -16.55 32.05 18.26
N GLY A 717 -15.71 31.58 17.33
CA GLY A 717 -14.73 30.52 17.57
C GLY A 717 -15.24 29.08 17.42
N ARG A 718 -16.52 28.86 17.08
CA ARG A 718 -17.11 27.51 16.93
C ARG A 718 -17.10 27.05 15.47
N LEU A 719 -16.82 25.77 15.21
CA LEU A 719 -16.94 25.17 13.87
C LEU A 719 -18.39 25.11 13.40
N ALA A 720 -18.57 24.97 12.09
CA ALA A 720 -19.86 24.60 11.53
C ALA A 720 -20.20 23.16 11.93
N ASP A 721 -21.16 23.01 12.85
CA ASP A 721 -21.62 21.71 13.35
C ASP A 721 -23.15 21.56 13.22
N GLY A 722 -23.83 22.58 12.69
CA GLY A 722 -25.28 22.66 12.58
C GLY A 722 -25.89 23.78 13.43
N HIS A 723 -25.21 24.22 14.49
CA HIS A 723 -25.71 25.30 15.36
C HIS A 723 -25.92 26.63 14.61
N GLU A 724 -25.13 26.85 13.56
CA GLU A 724 -25.12 28.08 12.80
C GLU A 724 -26.35 28.23 11.91
N LYS A 725 -27.01 27.11 11.58
CA LYS A 725 -28.04 27.07 10.54
C LYS A 725 -29.18 28.00 10.88
N ARG A 726 -29.45 28.95 9.97
CA ARG A 726 -30.53 29.92 10.16
C ARG A 726 -31.91 29.29 10.03
N ALA A 727 -32.13 28.52 8.96
CA ALA A 727 -33.45 28.02 8.57
C ALA A 727 -33.90 26.76 9.33
N GLN A 728 -32.96 26.02 9.93
CA GLN A 728 -33.21 24.73 10.57
C GLN A 728 -33.20 24.78 12.11
N HIS A 729 -33.05 25.97 12.70
CA HIS A 729 -32.95 26.14 14.15
C HIS A 729 -34.31 26.46 14.80
N ASP A 730 -34.82 25.54 15.63
CA ASP A 730 -35.91 25.75 16.57
C ASP A 730 -35.35 26.06 17.98
N PRO A 731 -35.41 27.33 18.44
CA PRO A 731 -34.83 27.72 19.73
C PRO A 731 -35.49 27.01 20.93
N THR A 732 -36.68 26.41 20.76
CA THR A 732 -37.37 25.66 21.82
C THR A 732 -36.89 24.23 21.99
N ARG A 733 -36.11 23.69 21.03
CA ARG A 733 -35.67 22.29 21.01
C ARG A 733 -34.18 22.10 20.70
N GLN A 734 -33.50 23.11 20.15
CA GLN A 734 -32.10 23.03 19.69
C GLN A 734 -31.21 24.08 20.37
N THR A 735 -31.43 24.26 21.68
CA THR A 735 -30.59 25.09 22.54
C THR A 735 -30.18 24.30 23.77
N THR A 736 -28.96 24.56 24.23
CA THR A 736 -28.46 24.02 25.51
C THR A 736 -27.87 25.15 26.34
N SER A 737 -27.85 24.97 27.67
CA SER A 737 -27.13 25.88 28.58
C SER A 737 -25.87 25.25 29.16
N ALA A 738 -25.54 24.02 28.74
CA ALA A 738 -24.30 23.37 29.07
C ALA A 738 -23.18 23.98 28.21
N LEU A 739 -22.20 24.61 28.87
CA LEU A 739 -21.02 25.14 28.19
C LEU A 739 -20.07 24.00 27.81
N SER A 740 -19.36 24.17 26.70
CA SER A 740 -18.38 23.18 26.24
C SER A 740 -17.03 23.36 26.96
N THR A 741 -16.48 22.29 27.51
CA THR A 741 -15.11 22.29 28.08
C THR A 741 -14.03 22.15 27.00
N THR A 742 -14.42 21.80 25.77
CA THR A 742 -13.55 21.55 24.61
C THR A 742 -13.88 22.51 23.46
N ASP A 743 -13.00 22.57 22.47
CA ASP A 743 -13.16 23.38 21.25
C ASP A 743 -14.27 22.83 20.33
N ASP A 744 -14.75 21.62 20.60
CA ASP A 744 -15.89 20.95 19.96
C ASP A 744 -16.89 20.51 21.05
N PRO A 745 -18.15 21.00 21.06
CA PRO A 745 -19.18 20.56 21.99
C PRO A 745 -19.68 19.12 21.80
N GLY A 746 -19.43 18.50 20.63
CA GLY A 746 -19.92 17.17 20.28
C GLY A 746 -21.42 17.11 19.95
N HIS A 747 -22.07 18.26 19.74
CA HIS A 747 -23.48 18.38 19.35
C HIS A 747 -23.73 19.68 18.58
N ASP A 748 -24.87 19.78 17.88
CA ASP A 748 -25.26 20.91 17.02
C ASP A 748 -26.17 21.94 17.71
N ASP A 749 -26.55 21.74 18.98
CA ASP A 749 -27.37 22.72 19.72
C ASP A 749 -26.66 24.08 19.86
N PHE A 750 -27.41 25.17 19.73
CA PHE A 750 -26.90 26.51 20.02
C PHE A 750 -26.72 26.69 21.54
N ILE A 751 -25.52 27.08 21.97
CA ILE A 751 -25.20 27.18 23.40
C ILE A 751 -25.61 28.56 23.92
N THR A 752 -26.63 28.57 24.77
CA THR A 752 -27.14 29.76 25.44
C THR A 752 -26.42 30.00 26.77
N VAL A 753 -26.11 31.26 27.07
CA VAL A 753 -25.25 31.63 28.20
C VAL A 753 -25.92 32.69 29.08
N SER A 754 -25.98 32.44 30.38
CA SER A 754 -26.64 33.34 31.35
C SER A 754 -25.67 34.03 32.31
N ALA A 755 -24.37 33.74 32.23
CA ALA A 755 -23.35 34.26 33.14
C ALA A 755 -22.06 34.68 32.41
N SER A 756 -21.37 35.68 33.00
CA SER A 756 -20.05 36.13 32.58
C SER A 756 -19.04 34.96 32.57
N PRO A 757 -18.15 34.85 31.55
CA PRO A 757 -17.82 35.85 30.52
C PRO A 757 -18.71 35.88 29.28
N TYR A 758 -19.85 35.18 29.27
CA TYR A 758 -20.76 35.08 28.12
C TYR A 758 -20.10 34.43 26.90
N ASP A 759 -19.43 33.32 27.13
CA ASP A 759 -18.80 32.47 26.13
C ASP A 759 -19.53 31.13 26.07
N TRP A 760 -19.63 30.52 24.88
CA TRP A 760 -20.24 29.20 24.73
C TRP A 760 -19.35 28.10 25.33
N ARG A 761 -18.08 28.42 25.62
CA ARG A 761 -17.14 27.55 26.31
C ARG A 761 -17.05 27.80 27.82
N ASP A 762 -16.79 26.71 28.55
CA ASP A 762 -16.27 26.75 29.91
C ASP A 762 -14.75 26.92 29.86
N GLY A 763 -14.31 28.17 29.93
CA GLY A 763 -12.94 28.59 29.66
C GLY A 763 -12.80 29.16 28.25
N GLN A 764 -12.55 30.47 28.14
CA GLN A 764 -12.38 31.15 26.86
C GLN A 764 -11.10 30.67 26.16
N ASN A 765 -11.15 30.58 24.83
CA ASN A 765 -9.97 30.31 24.00
C ASN A 765 -9.85 31.37 22.91
N ASP A 766 -8.80 32.18 23.00
CA ASP A 766 -8.53 33.29 22.08
C ASP A 766 -7.82 32.81 20.80
N SER A 767 -7.33 31.58 20.77
CA SER A 767 -6.64 30.97 19.62
C SER A 767 -7.60 30.46 18.54
N LEU A 768 -8.91 30.55 18.77
CA LEU A 768 -9.95 30.16 17.81
C LEU A 768 -10.03 31.19 16.66
N TRP A 769 -10.25 30.70 15.44
CA TRP A 769 -10.39 31.48 14.20
C TRP A 769 -9.16 32.34 13.81
N GLN A 770 -7.96 31.96 14.30
CA GLN A 770 -6.73 32.70 14.03
C GLN A 770 -6.00 32.22 12.75
N GLY A 771 -6.32 32.83 11.61
CA GLY A 771 -5.67 32.56 10.32
C GLY A 771 -6.31 31.42 9.51
N VAL A 772 -5.78 31.13 8.31
CA VAL A 772 -6.28 30.06 7.42
C VAL A 772 -6.21 28.68 8.07
N GLY A 773 -5.10 28.37 8.75
CA GLY A 773 -4.93 27.15 9.55
C GLY A 773 -5.41 27.28 11.00
N GLY A 774 -6.20 28.32 11.32
CA GLY A 774 -6.66 28.59 12.67
C GLY A 774 -7.65 27.54 13.18
N ILE A 775 -7.57 27.24 14.48
CA ILE A 775 -8.49 26.29 15.14
C ILE A 775 -9.93 26.73 14.90
N ASN A 776 -10.78 25.79 14.49
CA ASN A 776 -12.19 26.00 14.20
C ASN A 776 -12.54 26.96 13.05
N ASN A 777 -11.61 27.32 12.16
CA ASN A 777 -11.90 28.19 11.01
C ASN A 777 -13.06 27.62 10.17
N PRO A 778 -14.23 28.31 10.07
CA PRO A 778 -15.39 27.81 9.34
C PRO A 778 -15.31 28.14 7.84
N CYS A 779 -14.31 28.91 7.42
CA CYS A 779 -14.14 29.33 6.03
C CYS A 779 -13.56 28.20 5.15
N PRO A 780 -13.86 28.21 3.83
CA PRO A 780 -13.28 27.24 2.89
C PRO A 780 -11.74 27.28 2.88
N ALA A 781 -11.12 26.21 2.37
CA ALA A 781 -9.66 26.13 2.25
C ALA A 781 -9.07 27.35 1.52
N GLY A 782 -8.01 27.94 2.10
CA GLY A 782 -7.39 29.19 1.63
C GLY A 782 -8.10 30.48 2.07
N PHE A 783 -9.22 30.39 2.79
CA PHE A 783 -9.94 31.53 3.35
C PHE A 783 -9.94 31.49 4.87
N ARG A 784 -10.10 32.67 5.48
CA ARG A 784 -10.24 32.84 6.93
C ARG A 784 -11.26 33.92 7.26
N LEU A 785 -11.55 34.08 8.55
CA LEU A 785 -12.24 35.28 9.00
C LEU A 785 -11.37 36.53 8.80
N PRO A 786 -11.97 37.64 8.37
CA PRO A 786 -11.31 38.93 8.29
C PRO A 786 -10.97 39.46 9.69
N THR A 787 -9.89 40.21 9.76
CA THR A 787 -9.52 40.99 10.93
C THR A 787 -10.38 42.24 11.04
N ALA A 788 -10.37 42.86 12.22
CA ALA A 788 -11.00 44.16 12.42
C ALA A 788 -10.40 45.24 11.50
N ASP A 789 -9.10 45.21 11.26
CA ASP A 789 -8.43 46.20 10.41
C ASP A 789 -8.82 46.06 8.93
N GLU A 790 -9.01 44.83 8.44
CA GLU A 790 -9.52 44.57 7.10
C GLU A 790 -10.94 45.09 6.92
N TRP A 791 -11.83 44.85 7.91
CA TRP A 791 -13.16 45.47 7.90
C TRP A 791 -13.09 46.99 7.91
N GLN A 792 -12.21 47.57 8.73
CA GLN A 792 -12.04 49.02 8.81
C GLN A 792 -11.53 49.60 7.48
N ALA A 793 -10.66 48.89 6.76
CA ALA A 793 -10.20 49.29 5.44
C ALA A 793 -11.35 49.35 4.42
N GLU A 794 -12.23 48.35 4.41
CA GLU A 794 -13.40 48.35 3.51
C GLU A 794 -14.39 49.48 3.86
N ILE A 795 -14.63 49.76 5.15
CA ILE A 795 -15.46 50.90 5.58
C ILE A 795 -14.84 52.23 5.13
N ASN A 796 -13.53 52.41 5.31
CA ASN A 796 -12.83 53.63 4.91
C ASN A 796 -12.87 53.83 3.38
N GLN A 797 -12.85 52.73 2.63
CA GLN A 797 -12.84 52.75 1.17
C GLN A 797 -14.21 53.08 0.56
N TYR A 798 -15.29 52.49 1.07
CA TYR A 798 -16.62 52.67 0.47
C TYR A 798 -17.47 53.70 1.20
N GLY A 799 -17.46 53.69 2.52
CA GLY A 799 -18.27 54.55 3.37
C GLY A 799 -18.96 53.80 4.50
N SER A 800 -19.54 54.57 5.41
CA SER A 800 -20.02 54.10 6.71
C SER A 800 -21.54 54.02 6.81
N THR A 801 -22.21 53.48 5.80
CA THR A 801 -23.65 53.15 5.85
C THR A 801 -23.94 51.82 5.16
N GLY A 802 -25.00 51.14 5.58
CA GLY A 802 -25.42 49.85 5.00
C GLY A 802 -25.75 49.94 3.52
N THR A 803 -26.36 51.03 3.06
CA THR A 803 -26.63 51.24 1.62
C THR A 803 -25.35 51.27 0.79
N VAL A 804 -24.29 51.89 1.32
CA VAL A 804 -23.02 52.01 0.62
C VAL A 804 -22.24 50.69 0.65
N LEU A 805 -22.24 49.98 1.79
CA LEU A 805 -21.62 48.65 1.90
C LEU A 805 -22.32 47.61 1.01
N PHE A 806 -23.64 47.67 0.86
CA PHE A 806 -24.37 46.87 -0.13
C PHE A 806 -24.04 47.27 -1.57
N GLY A 807 -23.84 48.56 -1.84
CA GLY A 807 -23.40 49.06 -3.16
C GLY A 807 -21.95 48.73 -3.52
N SER A 808 -21.16 48.28 -2.56
CA SER A 808 -19.77 47.83 -2.76
C SER A 808 -19.70 46.47 -3.46
N PRO A 809 -18.53 46.05 -3.97
CA PRO A 809 -18.34 44.70 -4.51
C PRO A 809 -18.70 43.58 -3.52
N LEU A 810 -18.61 43.83 -2.20
CA LEU A 810 -18.92 42.84 -1.16
C LEU A 810 -20.42 42.57 -0.97
N LYS A 811 -21.27 43.50 -1.40
CA LYS A 811 -22.73 43.45 -1.27
C LYS A 811 -23.21 42.94 0.10
N LEU A 812 -22.72 43.53 1.18
CA LEU A 812 -23.08 43.12 2.54
C LEU A 812 -24.57 43.36 2.80
N VAL A 813 -25.20 42.47 3.57
CA VAL A 813 -26.64 42.44 3.82
C VAL A 813 -26.97 42.59 5.31
N ALA A 814 -28.17 43.10 5.60
CA ALA A 814 -28.66 43.28 6.95
C ALA A 814 -29.22 41.97 7.54
N ALA A 815 -28.34 40.98 7.74
CA ALA A 815 -28.72 39.61 8.11
C ALA A 815 -29.23 39.44 9.56
N GLY A 816 -29.06 40.44 10.42
CA GLY A 816 -29.35 40.32 11.85
C GLY A 816 -28.41 39.33 12.55
N GLY A 817 -28.85 38.80 13.70
CA GLY A 817 -28.07 37.85 14.50
C GLY A 817 -28.94 36.99 15.40
N ARG A 818 -28.30 36.17 16.23
CA ARG A 818 -28.93 35.30 17.22
C ARG A 818 -28.53 35.67 18.64
N THR A 819 -29.50 35.80 19.54
CA THR A 819 -29.28 36.23 20.92
C THR A 819 -28.61 35.12 21.74
N TYR A 820 -27.54 35.47 22.46
CA TYR A 820 -26.79 34.55 23.33
C TYR A 820 -27.62 33.90 24.46
N GLY A 821 -28.71 34.54 24.92
CA GLY A 821 -29.46 34.09 26.08
C GLY A 821 -30.55 33.06 25.79
N ASP A 822 -31.08 33.03 24.56
CA ASP A 822 -32.24 32.21 24.20
C ASP A 822 -32.24 31.68 22.76
N GLY A 823 -31.21 31.97 21.96
CA GLY A 823 -31.10 31.47 20.59
C GLY A 823 -32.08 32.12 19.59
N THR A 824 -32.82 33.17 19.98
CA THR A 824 -33.79 33.83 19.09
C THR A 824 -33.12 34.77 18.09
N LEU A 825 -33.71 34.92 16.90
CA LEU A 825 -33.24 35.87 15.89
C LEU A 825 -33.61 37.31 16.27
N PHE A 826 -32.70 38.25 16.01
CA PHE A 826 -32.94 39.68 16.22
C PHE A 826 -32.33 40.52 15.09
N SER A 827 -32.86 41.73 14.91
CA SER A 827 -32.33 42.73 13.96
C SER A 827 -32.30 42.33 12.47
N THR A 828 -32.93 41.22 12.08
CA THR A 828 -33.05 40.78 10.69
C THR A 828 -33.67 41.87 9.82
N GLY A 829 -33.04 42.14 8.68
CA GLY A 829 -33.43 43.20 7.74
C GLY A 829 -33.12 44.63 8.20
N SER A 830 -32.58 44.83 9.42
CA SER A 830 -32.29 46.16 9.99
C SER A 830 -30.80 46.42 10.17
N TYR A 831 -30.04 45.41 10.63
CA TYR A 831 -28.60 45.52 10.86
C TYR A 831 -27.83 44.35 10.24
N GLY A 832 -26.67 44.64 9.66
CA GLY A 832 -25.65 43.63 9.37
C GLY A 832 -24.79 43.43 10.61
N LEU A 833 -24.55 42.17 11.01
CA LEU A 833 -23.70 41.80 12.14
C LEU A 833 -22.74 40.71 11.65
N TYR A 834 -21.44 41.02 11.64
CA TYR A 834 -20.41 40.21 10.99
C TYR A 834 -19.21 40.00 11.89
N TRP A 835 -18.84 38.75 12.17
CA TRP A 835 -17.67 38.48 12.99
C TRP A 835 -16.36 38.93 12.33
N SER A 836 -15.39 39.25 13.17
CA SER A 836 -13.98 39.31 12.80
C SER A 836 -13.19 38.30 13.64
N SER A 837 -11.96 38.00 13.23
CA SER A 837 -11.05 37.10 13.97
C SER A 837 -10.45 37.73 15.23
N LEU A 838 -10.60 39.05 15.45
CA LEU A 838 -9.92 39.73 16.55
C LEU A 838 -10.71 39.63 17.88
N VAL A 839 -10.01 39.32 18.96
CA VAL A 839 -10.55 39.32 20.33
C VAL A 839 -10.24 40.64 21.06
N ASP A 840 -11.13 41.05 21.97
CA ASP A 840 -10.90 42.16 22.90
C ASP A 840 -11.40 41.79 24.30
N GLY A 841 -10.46 41.38 25.16
CA GLY A 841 -10.78 40.82 26.48
C GLY A 841 -11.72 39.61 26.36
N ALA A 842 -12.81 39.63 27.13
CA ALA A 842 -13.81 38.56 27.13
C ALA A 842 -14.71 38.53 25.88
N SER A 843 -14.61 39.54 25.02
CA SER A 843 -15.46 39.72 23.84
C SER A 843 -14.69 39.45 22.54
N ALA A 844 -15.42 39.37 21.44
CA ALA A 844 -14.87 39.38 20.10
C ALA A 844 -15.30 40.62 19.33
N ARG A 845 -14.44 41.06 18.40
CA ARG A 845 -14.70 42.22 17.55
C ARG A 845 -15.58 41.81 16.37
N PHE A 846 -16.53 42.67 16.03
CA PHE A 846 -17.46 42.44 14.91
C PHE A 846 -17.78 43.76 14.19
N LEU A 847 -18.08 43.65 12.90
CA LEU A 847 -18.62 44.73 12.08
C LEU A 847 -20.14 44.81 12.25
N THR A 848 -20.65 46.01 12.51
CA THR A 848 -22.08 46.31 12.40
C THR A 848 -22.35 47.51 11.51
N PHE A 849 -23.45 47.44 10.76
CA PHE A 849 -23.96 48.57 9.99
C PHE A 849 -25.49 48.58 9.95
N GLY A 850 -26.05 49.77 9.80
CA GLY A 850 -27.46 50.04 9.56
C GLY A 850 -27.64 51.15 8.52
N ASN A 851 -28.82 51.77 8.44
CA ASN A 851 -29.10 52.77 7.40
C ASN A 851 -28.15 53.98 7.43
N ASP A 852 -27.73 54.44 8.61
CA ASP A 852 -26.98 55.68 8.78
C ASP A 852 -25.60 55.48 9.43
N TYR A 853 -25.16 54.23 9.65
CA TYR A 853 -23.86 53.96 10.27
C TYR A 853 -23.24 52.64 9.81
N ALA A 854 -21.91 52.54 9.91
CA ALA A 854 -21.13 51.31 9.92
C ALA A 854 -19.90 51.49 10.83
N GLY A 855 -19.54 50.47 11.59
CA GLY A 855 -18.39 50.52 12.47
C GLY A 855 -18.10 49.19 13.16
N LEU A 856 -16.94 49.12 13.81
CA LEU A 856 -16.49 47.96 14.55
C LEU A 856 -16.78 48.13 16.04
N TYR A 857 -17.27 47.07 16.68
CA TYR A 857 -17.61 47.03 18.10
C TYR A 857 -17.22 45.67 18.70
N ASN A 858 -17.32 45.54 20.02
CA ASN A 858 -17.06 44.29 20.73
C ASN A 858 -18.38 43.70 21.20
N GLU A 859 -18.52 42.39 21.14
CA GLU A 859 -19.70 41.70 21.67
C GLU A 859 -19.32 40.33 22.26
N TYR A 860 -20.21 39.77 23.07
CA TYR A 860 -20.00 38.44 23.66
C TYR A 860 -19.89 37.34 22.60
N ARG A 861 -18.95 36.41 22.82
CA ARG A 861 -18.64 35.33 21.87
C ARG A 861 -19.78 34.32 21.70
N SER A 862 -20.74 34.32 22.63
CA SER A 862 -21.94 33.48 22.60
C SER A 862 -23.04 33.95 21.65
N TYR A 863 -22.99 35.16 21.09
CA TYR A 863 -23.93 35.58 20.05
C TYR A 863 -23.72 34.80 18.73
N GLY A 864 -24.78 34.66 17.94
CA GLY A 864 -24.67 34.13 16.57
C GLY A 864 -24.64 35.25 15.54
N PHE A 865 -23.52 35.49 14.87
CA PHE A 865 -23.40 36.49 13.78
C PHE A 865 -22.92 35.88 12.46
N SER A 866 -23.14 36.61 11.37
CA SER A 866 -22.74 36.16 10.04
C SER A 866 -21.23 36.14 9.87
N VAL A 867 -20.75 35.24 9.00
CA VAL A 867 -19.35 35.16 8.58
C VAL A 867 -19.24 35.50 7.11
N ARG A 868 -18.25 36.33 6.77
CA ARG A 868 -17.82 36.64 5.41
C ARG A 868 -16.32 36.40 5.34
N CYS A 869 -15.88 35.44 4.54
CA CYS A 869 -14.48 35.05 4.51
C CYS A 869 -13.65 35.87 3.53
N ILE A 870 -12.36 36.04 3.86
CA ILE A 870 -11.32 36.71 3.07
C ILE A 870 -10.23 35.69 2.72
N GLN A 871 -9.63 35.80 1.54
CA GLN A 871 -8.56 34.91 1.05
C GLN A 871 -7.19 35.45 1.49
N ASP A 872 -6.30 34.56 1.94
CA ASP A 872 -4.88 34.86 2.17
C ASP A 872 -3.96 34.37 1.04
#